data_AF-R7BHV9-F1
#
_entry.id   AF-R7BHV9-F1
#
_cell.length_a   1.000
_cell.length_b   1.000
_cell.length_c   1.000
_cell.angle_alpha   90.00
_cell.angle_beta   90.00
_cell.angle_gamma   90.00
#
_symmetry.space_group_name_H-M   'P 1'
#
loop_
_entity.id
_entity.type
_entity.pdbx_description
1 polymer ?
#
loop_
_entity_poly.entity_id
_entity_poly.type
_entity_poly.pdbx_seq_one_letter_code
_entity_poly.pdbx_strand_id
1 'polypeptide(L)'
;MKKKRRIFVQVFVLFLSIVVTMCNIESENVAAFWNQDDGEYGSYRTRTKIQIQLMHCNHKDTHYNNNGTHLNITDGDTVINSITRNPRVNNDIAAGTATYDLNKYVYEYEMSYSEGQQVDYAVITTPNITHFENPSAEGVTETHGRMYWLGEYRNTMENITATTGANEWYSFREQTGAEVNNELSHQTWESVEAGNDGAYKGEYVVSLDVSNTIDNGQKFLYLLEGTYMNKDIHDSNHPAEQDEGVPAYFGIHAYGIIGLVFYRNVNFDTNGGVMTEGTVKNMQVYNGNKKAKAYAWYGDANKRKWYSDVNIASPQASTPYGTASVKAPSRTDYLFTGWYDSPDGGVMLYDTDGNAVKGTQYFDADGNWIYKGNVTAYAGWEYVGDYTIHYDKGASDTYITPPADTVTTVGTAAILADTQLTGSRYTLCYEGNTNNEHSRSTSLPATEGNFKFAGWNIGGTVCQPGTLYGETLVKDSVVTATAVYSGYTVRLPKLSSTNYELEGWYESYDGVTGTFAGYVGKPGDDYTLNAAESSFAKTIYAKWTPADVALNFNYLIPDAAKNSRLGYTLTGADETSRTLTFGTKIGLLPEPELSGYTFVCWNWTADGAGGTASADGLYYGIDGNGDPADTLYAMWEPLSYSIKYDYNGADAIASNPTKAKYYDILSIAAPTLAGAEFAGWEITGMDNSPHLLDGTKTNSESASGIGTGKSPAEFIGLNGSDGTVLFTAQWNYAKYNITYDFNGGSPVPGGSYPAEASVYEYFDISNPEKGSSLFKGWTVKGMDEGTHCVGGAYVDGATASGAGAGKAAGAKLPFASLRYTPGTVTLVAAWEADDRQLIFMTDTGTMTGKSIQDNWTLRFIRFGSKNFISKNAYDVEWGTDVPSVKRTGYTFNGFYTELKGGTQVFNGGSSTDMADRMPSDKLAAGAYLADNGAWVGPSLILYAHFTPLEFELTFDVNGGVWADDKSSGTRTLGVTYDSDRNSTVWDSADVERTGYIPGGWNTRADGTGYTVFDTDGYSTDEGGYWSEDYRK
;
A
#
# COMPACT_ATOMS: atom_id res chain seq x y z
N MET A 1 -73.58 30.09 121.41
CA MET A 1 -74.67 29.23 120.86
C MET A 1 -76.02 29.93 121.08
N LYS A 2 -77.06 29.65 120.26
CA LYS A 2 -78.48 29.98 120.50
C LYS A 2 -78.89 31.47 120.74
N LYS A 3 -78.90 32.27 119.67
CA LYS A 3 -79.97 33.22 119.23
C LYS A 3 -79.38 34.13 118.14
N LYS A 4 -79.58 33.92 116.83
CA LYS A 4 -80.57 33.10 116.07
C LYS A 4 -82.01 33.57 116.32
N ARG A 5 -82.57 34.36 115.39
CA ARG A 5 -83.59 35.41 115.65
C ARG A 5 -83.01 36.52 116.55
N ARG A 6 -83.54 37.75 116.64
CA ARG A 6 -84.57 38.51 115.90
C ARG A 6 -83.87 39.76 115.30
N ILE A 7 -84.49 40.46 114.34
CA ILE A 7 -83.90 41.60 113.60
C ILE A 7 -82.61 41.22 112.84
N PHE A 8 -82.63 40.59 111.65
CA PHE A 8 -83.62 39.80 110.90
C PHE A 8 -85.10 40.24 110.98
N VAL A 9 -85.88 39.58 111.84
CA VAL A 9 -87.30 39.87 112.12
C VAL A 9 -87.55 41.38 112.29
N GLN A 10 -88.38 42.06 111.50
CA GLN A 10 -88.95 41.80 110.20
C GLN A 10 -89.75 43.08 109.94
N VAL A 11 -89.11 44.00 109.24
CA VAL A 11 -89.74 45.12 108.55
C VAL A 11 -89.05 45.25 107.18
N PHE A 12 -88.63 44.19 106.45
CA PHE A 12 -89.41 43.11 105.76
C PHE A 12 -90.61 43.60 104.94
N VAL A 13 -91.19 44.71 105.37
CA VAL A 13 -92.51 45.22 105.04
C VAL A 13 -92.44 46.68 105.48
N LEU A 14 -92.96 47.06 106.64
CA LEU A 14 -94.32 47.56 106.71
C LEU A 14 -94.21 49.06 106.35
N PHE A 15 -94.34 49.48 105.10
CA PHE A 15 -95.02 48.84 103.97
C PHE A 15 -94.10 48.48 102.77
N LEU A 16 -93.72 47.20 102.64
CA LEU A 16 -94.51 46.07 102.09
C LEU A 16 -94.50 46.00 100.56
N SER A 17 -94.17 47.10 99.90
CA SER A 17 -95.00 47.62 98.79
C SER A 17 -96.31 48.21 99.35
N ILE A 18 -96.54 49.50 99.11
CA ILE A 18 -97.68 49.85 98.25
C ILE A 18 -97.08 49.75 96.85
N VAL A 19 -97.38 48.66 96.13
CA VAL A 19 -98.56 48.54 95.28
C VAL A 19 -98.40 49.59 94.19
N VAL A 20 -97.81 49.20 93.06
CA VAL A 20 -98.61 48.67 91.93
C VAL A 20 -99.64 49.72 91.53
N THR A 21 -99.14 50.79 90.90
CA THR A 21 -99.94 51.86 90.30
C THR A 21 -99.17 52.45 89.11
N MET A 22 -99.49 52.14 87.86
CA MET A 22 -100.37 51.06 87.35
C MET A 22 -100.04 50.77 85.86
N CYS A 23 -100.44 49.59 85.41
CA CYS A 23 -100.18 48.94 84.12
C CYS A 23 -100.13 49.83 82.86
N ASN A 24 -99.15 49.61 81.97
CA ASN A 24 -99.15 50.03 80.56
C ASN A 24 -98.06 49.27 79.76
N ILE A 25 -98.34 48.25 78.93
CA ILE A 25 -99.52 47.39 78.79
C ILE A 25 -98.98 45.95 78.95
N GLU A 26 -99.69 45.10 79.68
CA GLU A 26 -99.07 43.98 80.39
C GLU A 26 -99.59 42.58 79.98
N SER A 27 -98.72 41.59 80.15
CA SER A 27 -98.88 40.17 79.81
C SER A 27 -98.97 39.82 78.31
N GLU A 28 -98.01 39.00 77.86
CA GLU A 28 -98.27 37.90 76.93
C GLU A 28 -97.56 36.65 77.46
N ASN A 29 -98.16 35.49 77.29
CA ASN A 29 -97.54 34.22 77.68
C ASN A 29 -96.45 33.85 76.67
N VAL A 30 -95.27 33.41 77.12
CA VAL A 30 -94.34 32.65 76.25
C VAL A 30 -94.82 31.18 76.18
N ALA A 31 -96.08 31.01 75.80
CA ALA A 31 -96.75 29.74 75.53
C ALA A 31 -97.22 29.77 74.08
N ALA A 32 -96.32 29.42 73.17
CA ALA A 32 -96.51 29.51 71.72
C ALA A 32 -97.39 28.35 71.19
N PHE A 33 -98.66 28.33 71.59
CA PHE A 33 -99.65 27.39 71.07
C PHE A 33 -99.99 27.68 69.61
N TRP A 34 -100.24 26.64 68.83
CA TRP A 34 -100.70 26.72 67.45
C TRP A 34 -101.82 25.69 67.24
N ASN A 35 -102.99 26.12 66.77
CA ASN A 35 -104.08 25.22 66.38
C ASN A 35 -104.00 24.90 64.87
N GLN A 36 -104.40 23.70 64.45
CA GLN A 36 -104.05 23.18 63.12
C GLN A 36 -104.86 23.76 61.94
N ASP A 37 -106.00 24.39 62.19
CA ASP A 37 -107.09 24.49 61.21
C ASP A 37 -107.18 25.80 60.39
N ASP A 38 -106.26 26.76 60.57
CA ASP A 38 -106.23 28.01 59.77
C ASP A 38 -105.15 27.96 58.67
N GLY A 39 -105.62 28.02 57.42
CA GLY A 39 -104.77 27.97 56.23
C GLY A 39 -104.12 29.29 55.82
N GLU A 40 -104.62 30.46 56.27
CA GLU A 40 -104.13 31.76 55.77
C GLU A 40 -102.80 32.16 56.44
N TYR A 41 -102.61 31.82 57.72
CA TYR A 41 -101.45 32.26 58.52
C TYR A 41 -100.31 31.24 58.64
N GLY A 42 -100.45 30.02 58.13
CA GLY A 42 -99.46 28.94 58.32
C GLY A 42 -98.02 29.26 57.86
N SER A 43 -97.86 30.18 56.90
CA SER A 43 -96.55 30.60 56.38
C SER A 43 -95.69 31.43 57.36
N TYR A 44 -96.29 32.00 58.41
CA TYR A 44 -95.56 32.82 59.40
C TYR A 44 -94.82 31.97 60.45
N ARG A 45 -95.15 30.67 60.60
CA ARG A 45 -94.59 29.73 61.59
C ARG A 45 -93.05 29.64 61.61
N THR A 46 -92.38 29.87 60.49
CA THR A 46 -90.90 29.82 60.39
C THR A 46 -90.21 31.15 60.73
N ARG A 47 -90.99 32.22 60.91
CA ARG A 47 -90.52 33.61 61.08
C ARG A 47 -90.51 34.03 62.55
N THR A 48 -91.42 33.50 63.37
CA THR A 48 -91.40 33.65 64.83
C THR A 48 -90.27 32.84 65.45
N LYS A 49 -89.45 33.51 66.26
CA LYS A 49 -88.32 32.91 66.98
C LYS A 49 -88.25 33.48 68.39
N ILE A 50 -88.10 32.60 69.39
CA ILE A 50 -87.83 32.99 70.76
C ILE A 50 -86.32 33.14 70.89
N GLN A 51 -85.84 34.33 71.24
CA GLN A 51 -84.43 34.56 71.57
C GLN A 51 -84.26 34.54 73.09
N ILE A 52 -83.47 33.57 73.56
CA ILE A 52 -83.10 33.44 74.98
C ILE A 52 -81.70 34.05 75.12
N GLN A 53 -81.49 34.87 76.13
CA GLN A 53 -80.20 35.52 76.43
C GLN A 53 -79.79 35.20 77.87
N LEU A 54 -78.55 34.73 78.04
CA LEU A 54 -77.89 34.60 79.32
C LEU A 54 -77.04 35.85 79.54
N MET A 55 -77.44 36.68 80.51
CA MET A 55 -76.77 37.93 80.85
C MET A 55 -75.82 37.75 82.03
N HIS A 56 -74.74 38.54 82.08
CA HIS A 56 -73.88 38.70 83.24
C HIS A 56 -73.96 40.14 83.76
N CYS A 57 -74.39 40.26 85.01
CA CYS A 57 -74.44 41.50 85.75
C CYS A 57 -73.02 42.00 86.04
N ASN A 58 -72.62 43.06 85.34
CA ASN A 58 -71.32 43.71 85.55
C ASN A 58 -71.35 44.66 86.77
N HIS A 59 -72.55 44.95 87.26
CA HIS A 59 -72.83 45.85 88.36
C HIS A 59 -73.10 45.07 89.66
N LYS A 60 -73.19 45.77 90.80
CA LYS A 60 -73.80 45.19 92.01
C LYS A 60 -75.24 45.66 92.11
N ASP A 61 -76.15 44.73 91.85
CA ASP A 61 -77.59 44.80 92.12
C ASP A 61 -78.31 46.04 91.54
N THR A 62 -78.12 46.30 90.23
CA THR A 62 -78.90 47.32 89.48
C THR A 62 -80.15 46.75 88.81
N HIS A 63 -80.22 45.43 88.60
CA HIS A 63 -81.30 44.74 87.87
C HIS A 63 -82.49 44.35 88.74
N TYR A 64 -82.49 44.77 90.00
CA TYR A 64 -83.61 44.60 90.90
C TYR A 64 -83.96 45.98 91.44
N ASN A 65 -85.24 46.35 91.42
CA ASN A 65 -85.67 47.56 92.11
C ASN A 65 -85.55 47.38 93.62
N ASN A 66 -85.69 48.46 94.39
CA ASN A 66 -85.62 48.40 95.86
C ASN A 66 -86.69 47.49 96.53
N ASN A 67 -87.66 46.96 95.76
CA ASN A 67 -88.67 45.99 96.20
C ASN A 67 -88.34 44.54 95.78
N GLY A 68 -87.15 44.29 95.22
CA GLY A 68 -86.70 42.96 94.80
C GLY A 68 -87.35 42.43 93.52
N THR A 69 -88.15 43.24 92.80
CA THR A 69 -88.65 42.87 91.48
C THR A 69 -87.53 43.03 90.45
N HIS A 70 -87.29 42.00 89.63
CA HIS A 70 -86.31 42.09 88.55
C HIS A 70 -86.76 43.16 87.53
N LEU A 71 -85.95 44.20 87.38
CA LEU A 71 -86.10 45.24 86.38
C LEU A 71 -85.50 44.73 85.06
N ASN A 72 -86.28 44.78 83.98
CA ASN A 72 -85.77 44.44 82.65
C ASN A 72 -84.99 45.62 82.04
N ILE A 73 -83.85 45.98 82.66
CA ILE A 73 -82.98 47.11 82.27
C ILE A 73 -81.55 46.59 82.06
N THR A 74 -81.29 46.00 80.89
CA THR A 74 -80.01 45.36 80.55
C THR A 74 -78.83 46.32 80.30
N ASP A 75 -78.97 47.60 80.64
CA ASP A 75 -78.02 48.64 80.22
C ASP A 75 -76.67 48.53 80.95
N GLY A 76 -75.61 48.28 80.17
CA GLY A 76 -74.24 48.09 80.67
C GLY A 76 -73.90 46.67 81.13
N ASP A 77 -74.82 45.71 81.01
CA ASP A 77 -74.57 44.29 81.24
C ASP A 77 -74.02 43.58 80.00
N THR A 78 -73.34 42.44 80.21
CA THR A 78 -72.75 41.65 79.12
C THR A 78 -73.64 40.46 78.77
N VAL A 79 -74.03 40.30 77.50
CA VAL A 79 -74.59 39.04 77.00
C VAL A 79 -73.48 37.98 77.01
N ILE A 80 -73.59 36.95 77.85
CA ILE A 80 -72.66 35.81 77.89
C ILE A 80 -72.96 34.83 76.76
N ASN A 81 -74.24 34.58 76.49
CA ASN A 81 -74.68 33.68 75.43
C ASN A 81 -76.08 34.06 74.95
N SER A 82 -76.40 33.78 73.69
CA SER A 82 -77.76 33.88 73.18
C SER A 82 -78.11 32.70 72.29
N ILE A 83 -79.25 32.06 72.57
CA ILE A 83 -79.75 30.90 71.86
C ILE A 83 -81.13 31.21 71.31
N THR A 84 -81.29 31.06 70.00
CA THR A 84 -82.55 31.31 69.30
C THR A 84 -83.25 29.99 69.00
N ARG A 85 -84.53 29.86 69.38
CA ARG A 85 -85.35 28.66 69.17
C ARG A 85 -86.63 28.99 68.39
N ASN A 86 -87.06 28.04 67.55
CA ASN A 86 -88.37 28.08 66.92
C ASN A 86 -89.38 27.29 67.78
N PRO A 87 -90.63 27.73 67.94
CA PRO A 87 -91.69 26.95 68.58
C PRO A 87 -91.96 25.59 67.88
N ARG A 88 -92.46 24.63 68.66
CA ARG A 88 -92.96 23.33 68.19
C ARG A 88 -94.44 23.17 68.56
N VAL A 89 -95.12 22.24 67.89
CA VAL A 89 -96.52 21.89 68.14
C VAL A 89 -96.57 20.52 68.81
N ASN A 90 -97.62 20.22 69.58
CA ASN A 90 -97.89 18.83 70.01
C ASN A 90 -98.10 17.92 68.78
N ASN A 91 -97.85 16.61 68.96
CA ASN A 91 -97.90 15.56 67.93
C ASN A 91 -96.84 15.69 66.80
N ASP A 92 -95.56 15.79 67.18
CA ASP A 92 -94.41 15.57 66.28
C ASP A 92 -93.77 14.20 66.61
N ILE A 93 -93.94 13.21 65.73
CA ILE A 93 -93.83 11.78 66.06
C ILE A 93 -92.51 11.19 65.55
N ALA A 94 -91.49 11.12 66.41
CA ALA A 94 -90.17 10.58 66.07
C ALA A 94 -89.53 9.67 67.16
N ALA A 95 -90.22 9.44 68.27
CA ALA A 95 -89.86 8.44 69.29
C ALA A 95 -91.16 7.83 69.87
N GLY A 96 -91.16 6.53 70.16
CA GLY A 96 -92.37 5.75 70.44
C GLY A 96 -92.91 5.86 71.87
N THR A 97 -93.32 7.06 72.30
CA THR A 97 -93.86 7.30 73.67
C THR A 97 -95.22 8.00 73.70
N ALA A 98 -95.97 7.97 72.58
CA ALA A 98 -97.33 8.53 72.48
C ALA A 98 -98.34 7.45 72.06
N THR A 99 -98.87 6.71 73.04
CA THR A 99 -100.03 5.83 72.85
C THR A 99 -101.35 6.59 72.95
N TYR A 100 -102.41 6.00 72.39
CA TYR A 100 -103.70 6.64 72.17
C TYR A 100 -104.50 6.80 73.48
N ASP A 101 -104.92 8.02 73.80
CA ASP A 101 -106.02 8.37 74.73
C ASP A 101 -106.01 7.75 76.15
N LEU A 102 -104.84 7.71 76.81
CA LEU A 102 -104.71 7.19 78.19
C LEU A 102 -104.41 8.25 79.28
N ASN A 103 -103.82 9.40 78.93
CA ASN A 103 -103.28 10.34 79.93
C ASN A 103 -104.30 11.35 80.51
N LYS A 104 -105.59 11.01 80.55
CA LYS A 104 -106.61 11.87 81.19
C LYS A 104 -106.49 11.93 82.73
N TYR A 105 -105.74 10.99 83.32
CA TYR A 105 -105.58 10.84 84.77
C TYR A 105 -104.10 10.77 85.25
N VAL A 106 -103.12 10.93 84.35
CA VAL A 106 -101.69 10.87 84.70
C VAL A 106 -101.19 12.26 85.09
N TYR A 107 -101.58 12.71 86.29
CA TYR A 107 -101.29 14.04 86.83
C TYR A 107 -100.46 14.04 88.14
N GLU A 108 -100.04 12.89 88.66
CA GLU A 108 -99.38 12.77 89.99
C GLU A 108 -97.92 12.27 89.98
N TYR A 109 -97.31 11.97 88.83
CA TYR A 109 -95.95 11.39 88.77
C TYR A 109 -95.07 12.00 87.67
N GLU A 110 -93.89 12.51 88.04
CA GLU A 110 -92.77 12.76 87.13
C GLU A 110 -91.64 11.74 87.34
N MET A 111 -90.92 11.39 86.27
CA MET A 111 -89.70 10.59 86.34
C MET A 111 -88.54 11.35 85.71
N SER A 112 -87.38 11.37 86.40
CA SER A 112 -86.15 11.97 85.89
C SER A 112 -84.96 11.03 86.12
N TYR A 113 -84.01 11.06 85.19
CA TYR A 113 -82.77 10.28 85.27
C TYR A 113 -81.59 11.11 84.73
N SER A 114 -80.40 10.83 85.24
CA SER A 114 -79.17 11.47 84.77
C SER A 114 -78.77 10.93 83.39
N GLU A 115 -78.65 11.80 82.37
CA GLU A 115 -78.04 11.42 81.09
C GLU A 115 -76.59 10.96 81.32
N GLY A 116 -76.36 9.63 81.29
CA GLY A 116 -75.04 9.06 81.52
C GLY A 116 -74.97 7.57 81.84
N GLN A 117 -76.07 6.91 82.23
CA GLN A 117 -76.06 5.47 82.55
C GLN A 117 -77.13 4.66 81.80
N GLN A 118 -76.66 3.89 80.81
CA GLN A 118 -77.08 2.51 80.49
C GLN A 118 -78.60 2.17 80.55
N VAL A 119 -79.50 3.00 80.04
CA VAL A 119 -80.93 2.65 79.84
C VAL A 119 -81.36 2.99 78.41
N ASP A 120 -81.97 2.05 77.68
CA ASP A 120 -82.46 2.25 76.30
C ASP A 120 -84.00 2.53 76.21
N TYR A 121 -84.86 1.93 77.05
CA TYR A 121 -86.33 2.17 77.04
C TYR A 121 -87.05 1.77 78.35
N ALA A 122 -88.34 2.16 78.47
CA ALA A 122 -89.27 1.81 79.54
C ALA A 122 -90.73 1.63 79.04
N VAL A 123 -91.60 1.00 79.84
CA VAL A 123 -93.00 0.60 79.55
C VAL A 123 -93.88 0.89 80.78
N ILE A 124 -95.18 1.20 80.63
CA ILE A 124 -96.12 1.49 81.75
C ILE A 124 -97.52 0.88 81.49
N THR A 125 -98.22 0.40 82.54
CA THR A 125 -99.59 -0.16 82.51
C THR A 125 -100.65 0.73 83.20
N THR A 126 -101.95 0.46 82.98
CA THR A 126 -103.07 1.34 83.41
C THR A 126 -103.75 0.92 84.73
N PRO A 127 -104.25 1.88 85.54
CA PRO A 127 -104.88 1.60 86.85
C PRO A 127 -106.34 1.09 86.79
N ASN A 128 -106.81 0.51 87.91
CA ASN A 128 -108.20 0.10 88.18
C ASN A 128 -108.60 0.51 89.61
N ILE A 129 -109.87 0.85 89.85
CA ILE A 129 -110.39 1.44 91.11
C ILE A 129 -111.77 0.87 91.47
N THR A 130 -112.00 0.57 92.75
CA THR A 130 -113.30 0.19 93.36
C THR A 130 -113.42 0.79 94.77
N HIS A 131 -114.50 1.51 95.06
CA HIS A 131 -114.75 2.18 96.36
C HIS A 131 -115.89 1.51 97.17
N PHE A 132 -115.86 1.68 98.49
CA PHE A 132 -116.95 1.26 99.39
C PHE A 132 -118.23 2.10 99.23
N GLU A 133 -119.40 1.45 99.29
CA GLU A 133 -120.69 2.14 99.27
C GLU A 133 -121.07 2.72 100.64
N ASN A 134 -121.06 4.06 100.72
CA ASN A 134 -121.69 4.90 101.76
C ASN A 134 -121.11 4.85 103.20
N PRO A 135 -119.97 5.52 103.48
CA PRO A 135 -119.40 5.65 104.82
C PRO A 135 -120.21 6.50 105.83
N SER A 136 -121.27 7.22 105.40
CA SER A 136 -121.78 8.39 106.14
C SER A 136 -122.72 8.08 107.32
N ALA A 137 -122.90 6.81 107.69
CA ALA A 137 -123.92 6.40 108.67
C ALA A 137 -123.43 6.38 110.13
N GLU A 138 -122.19 5.91 110.39
CA GLU A 138 -121.73 5.59 111.76
C GLU A 138 -120.40 6.26 112.18
N GLY A 139 -119.92 7.23 111.39
CA GLY A 139 -118.76 8.06 111.77
C GLY A 139 -117.40 7.38 111.65
N VAL A 140 -117.25 6.48 110.68
CA VAL A 140 -116.00 5.76 110.39
C VAL A 140 -115.18 6.52 109.34
N THR A 141 -113.86 6.56 109.50
CA THR A 141 -112.92 7.20 108.57
C THR A 141 -112.16 6.15 107.77
N GLU A 142 -112.27 6.19 106.44
CA GLU A 142 -111.45 5.40 105.52
C GLU A 142 -110.05 6.01 105.39
N THR A 143 -109.00 5.17 105.31
CA THR A 143 -107.60 5.62 105.22
C THR A 143 -106.86 4.85 104.13
N HIS A 144 -106.14 5.57 103.24
CA HIS A 144 -105.34 5.00 102.14
C HIS A 144 -103.86 4.87 102.52
N GLY A 145 -103.11 3.98 101.83
CA GLY A 145 -101.64 3.87 101.89
C GLY A 145 -101.00 3.24 100.64
N ARG A 146 -99.76 3.62 100.30
CA ARG A 146 -99.06 3.31 99.02
C ARG A 146 -97.86 2.34 99.20
N MET A 147 -97.53 1.56 98.17
CA MET A 147 -96.50 0.49 98.17
C MET A 147 -95.72 0.40 96.85
N TYR A 148 -94.48 -0.13 96.88
CA TYR A 148 -93.75 -0.50 95.67
C TYR A 148 -92.84 -1.75 95.81
N TRP A 149 -92.61 -2.43 94.69
CA TRP A 149 -91.72 -3.59 94.60
C TRP A 149 -90.71 -3.45 93.46
N LEU A 150 -89.47 -3.88 93.67
CA LEU A 150 -88.38 -3.87 92.69
C LEU A 150 -87.97 -5.32 92.35
N GLY A 151 -87.52 -5.60 91.13
CA GLY A 151 -87.03 -6.94 90.78
C GLY A 151 -86.22 -7.03 89.49
N GLU A 152 -85.91 -8.28 89.12
CA GLU A 152 -85.21 -8.64 87.89
C GLU A 152 -86.10 -9.49 87.00
N TYR A 153 -85.87 -9.44 85.68
CA TYR A 153 -86.48 -10.34 84.72
C TYR A 153 -85.39 -10.99 83.85
N ARG A 154 -85.73 -12.11 83.22
CA ARG A 154 -84.76 -13.00 82.56
C ARG A 154 -84.90 -13.04 81.03
N ASN A 155 -86.07 -12.64 80.51
CA ASN A 155 -86.43 -12.66 79.08
C ASN A 155 -86.65 -11.24 78.52
N THR A 156 -86.48 -11.04 77.21
CA THR A 156 -86.63 -9.72 76.58
C THR A 156 -88.05 -9.15 76.66
N MET A 157 -88.19 -7.87 77.01
CA MET A 157 -89.50 -7.19 77.09
C MET A 157 -90.15 -6.85 75.73
N GLU A 158 -89.48 -7.11 74.60
CA GLU A 158 -89.96 -6.73 73.25
C GLU A 158 -91.32 -7.36 72.84
N ASN A 159 -91.83 -8.36 73.57
CA ASN A 159 -93.01 -9.14 73.20
C ASN A 159 -94.23 -8.99 74.16
N ILE A 160 -94.20 -8.09 75.14
CA ILE A 160 -95.35 -7.89 76.05
C ILE A 160 -96.49 -7.20 75.29
N THR A 161 -97.60 -7.92 75.06
CA THR A 161 -98.80 -7.37 74.39
C THR A 161 -99.88 -7.00 75.41
N ALA A 162 -100.42 -5.79 75.29
CA ALA A 162 -101.43 -5.27 76.20
C ALA A 162 -102.82 -5.86 75.90
N THR A 163 -103.11 -7.01 76.48
CA THR A 163 -104.44 -7.63 76.55
C THR A 163 -105.05 -7.45 77.95
N THR A 164 -106.38 -7.54 78.07
CA THR A 164 -107.07 -7.57 79.37
C THR A 164 -106.53 -8.73 80.22
N GLY A 165 -106.07 -8.44 81.44
CA GLY A 165 -105.33 -9.37 82.31
C GLY A 165 -103.80 -9.17 82.31
N ALA A 166 -103.22 -8.44 81.35
CA ALA A 166 -101.77 -8.18 81.30
C ALA A 166 -101.30 -7.09 82.30
N ASN A 167 -102.24 -6.40 82.96
CA ASN A 167 -101.95 -5.36 83.95
C ASN A 167 -101.69 -5.91 85.35
N GLU A 168 -101.91 -7.21 85.57
CA GLU A 168 -101.77 -7.90 86.85
C GLU A 168 -100.39 -8.54 87.00
N TRP A 169 -99.88 -8.56 88.24
CA TRP A 169 -98.54 -9.07 88.58
C TRP A 169 -98.26 -10.49 88.06
N TYR A 170 -99.25 -11.39 88.11
CA TYR A 170 -99.11 -12.78 87.69
C TYR A 170 -98.77 -12.90 86.19
N SER A 171 -99.52 -12.21 85.33
CA SER A 171 -99.36 -12.22 83.88
C SER A 171 -98.01 -11.67 83.43
N PHE A 172 -97.56 -10.57 84.06
CA PHE A 172 -96.23 -10.01 83.82
C PHE A 172 -95.11 -11.00 84.20
N ARG A 173 -95.28 -11.68 85.34
CA ARG A 173 -94.32 -12.66 85.85
C ARG A 173 -94.13 -13.87 84.94
N GLU A 174 -95.22 -14.46 84.43
CA GLU A 174 -95.10 -15.62 83.53
C GLU A 174 -94.40 -15.27 82.21
N GLN A 175 -94.73 -14.13 81.59
CA GLN A 175 -94.18 -13.75 80.28
C GLN A 175 -92.69 -13.37 80.33
N THR A 176 -92.26 -12.67 81.37
CA THR A 176 -90.90 -12.11 81.49
C THR A 176 -89.93 -12.98 82.31
N GLY A 177 -90.46 -13.95 83.06
CA GLY A 177 -89.72 -14.68 84.09
C GLY A 177 -89.31 -13.77 85.26
N ALA A 178 -90.15 -12.79 85.62
CA ALA A 178 -89.83 -11.81 86.65
C ALA A 178 -89.78 -12.40 88.07
N GLU A 179 -88.78 -11.97 88.81
CA GLU A 179 -88.56 -12.32 90.22
C GLU A 179 -88.41 -11.04 91.03
N VAL A 180 -89.25 -10.90 92.05
CA VAL A 180 -89.23 -9.74 92.95
C VAL A 180 -88.02 -9.85 93.87
N ASN A 181 -87.25 -8.77 93.97
CA ASN A 181 -86.23 -8.62 94.99
C ASN A 181 -86.88 -8.07 96.27
N ASN A 182 -87.26 -8.99 97.16
CA ASN A 182 -87.90 -8.66 98.44
C ASN A 182 -87.00 -7.87 99.39
N GLU A 183 -85.67 -7.83 99.19
CA GLU A 183 -84.74 -7.03 100.01
C GLU A 183 -84.69 -5.55 99.57
N LEU A 184 -85.11 -5.26 98.33
CA LEU A 184 -85.13 -3.91 97.74
C LEU A 184 -86.56 -3.36 97.53
N SER A 185 -87.57 -4.09 98.01
CA SER A 185 -88.99 -3.74 97.89
C SER A 185 -89.52 -3.17 99.21
N HIS A 186 -90.40 -2.16 99.15
CA HIS A 186 -90.81 -1.41 100.34
C HIS A 186 -92.33 -1.19 100.43
N GLN A 187 -92.86 -1.46 101.62
CA GLN A 187 -94.25 -1.22 102.00
C GLN A 187 -94.30 -0.03 102.98
N THR A 188 -95.03 1.02 102.63
CA THR A 188 -95.06 2.32 103.35
C THR A 188 -96.48 2.72 103.71
N TRP A 189 -96.96 2.22 104.86
CA TRP A 189 -98.28 2.56 105.41
C TRP A 189 -98.28 3.97 106.04
N GLU A 190 -98.46 5.02 105.22
CA GLU A 190 -98.64 6.40 105.69
C GLU A 190 -100.05 6.92 105.37
N SER A 191 -100.74 7.41 106.39
CA SER A 191 -102.12 7.90 106.31
C SER A 191 -102.22 9.24 105.59
N VAL A 192 -102.93 9.30 104.46
CA VAL A 192 -103.17 10.56 103.73
C VAL A 192 -104.32 11.34 104.40
N GLU A 193 -104.01 12.21 105.36
CA GLU A 193 -105.00 13.05 106.03
C GLU A 193 -105.64 14.08 105.06
N ALA A 194 -106.95 13.96 104.85
CA ALA A 194 -107.72 14.89 104.03
C ALA A 194 -107.96 16.23 104.76
N GLY A 195 -107.45 17.33 104.20
CA GLY A 195 -107.83 18.68 104.62
C GLY A 195 -109.28 19.00 104.23
N ASN A 196 -110.02 19.67 105.11
CA ASN A 196 -111.41 20.11 104.87
C ASN A 196 -111.57 21.10 103.68
N ASP A 197 -110.47 21.50 103.05
CA ASP A 197 -110.40 22.31 101.83
C ASP A 197 -110.20 21.47 100.54
N GLY A 198 -110.19 20.13 100.62
CA GLY A 198 -110.22 19.21 99.47
C GLY A 198 -108.93 19.14 98.64
N ALA A 199 -107.85 19.80 99.09
CA ALA A 199 -106.57 19.84 98.40
C ALA A 199 -105.56 18.87 99.04
N TYR A 200 -105.19 17.82 98.31
CA TYR A 200 -104.07 16.92 98.66
C TYR A 200 -102.77 17.72 98.77
N LYS A 201 -101.96 17.44 99.80
CA LYS A 201 -100.73 18.19 100.13
C LYS A 201 -99.59 17.25 100.53
N GLY A 202 -98.99 16.59 99.55
CA GLY A 202 -97.79 15.77 99.72
C GLY A 202 -97.13 15.46 98.38
N GLU A 203 -95.87 15.87 98.21
CA GLU A 203 -95.02 15.55 97.07
C GLU A 203 -94.04 14.44 97.50
N TYR A 204 -94.06 13.29 96.85
CA TYR A 204 -93.36 12.08 97.31
C TYR A 204 -92.33 11.60 96.28
N VAL A 205 -91.04 11.74 96.61
CA VAL A 205 -89.93 11.42 95.71
C VAL A 205 -89.25 10.12 96.11
N VAL A 206 -89.32 9.11 95.24
CA VAL A 206 -88.66 7.80 95.44
C VAL A 206 -87.33 7.76 94.68
N SER A 207 -86.22 7.85 95.40
CA SER A 207 -84.86 7.75 94.84
C SER A 207 -84.34 6.32 94.91
N LEU A 208 -84.29 5.62 93.77
CA LEU A 208 -83.79 4.25 93.67
C LEU A 208 -82.36 4.20 93.11
N ASP A 209 -81.43 3.61 93.86
CA ASP A 209 -80.09 3.30 93.34
C ASP A 209 -80.06 1.89 92.72
N VAL A 210 -80.22 1.85 91.39
CA VAL A 210 -80.11 0.62 90.59
C VAL A 210 -78.66 0.27 90.19
N SER A 211 -77.66 1.06 90.61
CA SER A 211 -76.27 0.92 90.10
C SER A 211 -75.45 -0.21 90.74
N ASN A 212 -75.82 -0.66 91.94
CA ASN A 212 -74.97 -1.50 92.78
C ASN A 212 -75.23 -3.03 92.73
N THR A 213 -76.15 -3.52 91.87
CA THR A 213 -76.49 -4.97 91.75
C THR A 213 -76.75 -5.43 90.30
N ILE A 214 -75.74 -5.39 89.41
CA ILE A 214 -75.96 -5.52 87.94
C ILE A 214 -75.32 -6.78 87.30
N ASP A 215 -75.69 -7.98 87.78
CA ASP A 215 -75.26 -9.25 87.18
C ASP A 215 -76.08 -9.68 85.95
N ASN A 216 -77.27 -9.11 85.69
CA ASN A 216 -78.11 -9.48 84.54
C ASN A 216 -78.53 -8.33 83.61
N GLY A 217 -78.35 -7.06 84.01
CA GLY A 217 -78.54 -5.89 83.13
C GLY A 217 -80.00 -5.58 82.73
N GLN A 218 -80.98 -6.14 83.43
CA GLN A 218 -82.42 -6.04 83.16
C GLN A 218 -83.18 -5.98 84.51
N LYS A 219 -84.03 -4.96 84.72
CA LYS A 219 -84.65 -4.63 86.03
C LYS A 219 -86.09 -4.11 85.86
N PHE A 220 -86.97 -4.30 86.84
CA PHE A 220 -88.34 -3.73 86.85
C PHE A 220 -88.77 -3.17 88.23
N LEU A 221 -89.85 -2.38 88.23
CA LEU A 221 -90.52 -1.72 89.36
C LEU A 221 -92.05 -1.92 89.23
N TYR A 222 -92.78 -2.01 90.35
CA TYR A 222 -94.24 -2.20 90.41
C TYR A 222 -94.87 -1.36 91.54
N LEU A 223 -96.03 -0.73 91.29
CA LEU A 223 -96.65 0.31 92.14
C LEU A 223 -98.12 0.00 92.50
N LEU A 224 -98.50 0.18 93.77
CA LEU A 224 -99.82 -0.22 94.31
C LEU A 224 -100.28 0.68 95.48
N GLU A 225 -101.58 0.77 95.73
CA GLU A 225 -102.23 1.47 96.85
C GLU A 225 -103.38 0.62 97.43
N GLY A 226 -103.81 0.85 98.67
CA GLY A 226 -104.98 0.19 99.27
C GLY A 226 -105.57 0.93 100.47
N THR A 227 -106.75 0.51 100.92
CA THR A 227 -107.53 1.19 101.98
C THR A 227 -107.83 0.29 103.19
N TYR A 228 -108.00 0.92 104.37
CA TYR A 228 -108.39 0.24 105.61
C TYR A 228 -109.29 1.11 106.52
N MET A 229 -109.97 0.44 107.46
CA MET A 229 -110.92 1.02 108.42
C MET A 229 -110.43 0.89 109.88
N ASN A 230 -111.00 1.70 110.78
CA ASN A 230 -110.58 1.73 112.19
C ASN A 230 -110.94 0.43 112.95
N LYS A 231 -110.04 0.03 113.85
CA LYS A 231 -109.76 -1.36 114.28
C LYS A 231 -110.94 -2.18 114.82
N ASP A 232 -111.91 -1.55 115.47
CA ASP A 232 -112.88 -2.25 116.34
C ASP A 232 -114.25 -2.50 115.65
N ILE A 233 -114.33 -2.36 114.32
CA ILE A 233 -115.49 -2.75 113.50
C ILE A 233 -115.07 -3.87 112.53
N HIS A 234 -115.65 -5.06 112.67
CA HIS A 234 -115.38 -6.20 111.80
C HIS A 234 -116.30 -6.21 110.57
N ASP A 235 -115.79 -5.91 109.38
CA ASP A 235 -116.41 -6.43 108.16
C ASP A 235 -116.17 -7.94 108.05
N SER A 236 -117.13 -8.65 107.44
CA SER A 236 -117.09 -10.09 107.19
C SER A 236 -117.58 -10.46 105.78
N ASN A 237 -117.81 -9.47 104.91
CA ASN A 237 -118.41 -9.69 103.58
C ASN A 237 -117.42 -10.03 102.46
N HIS A 238 -116.11 -9.80 102.64
CA HIS A 238 -115.10 -9.96 101.57
C HIS A 238 -113.96 -10.96 101.91
N PRO A 239 -114.20 -12.29 101.90
CA PRO A 239 -113.16 -13.27 102.20
C PRO A 239 -112.24 -13.63 101.02
N ALA A 240 -112.64 -13.34 99.78
CA ALA A 240 -112.09 -13.98 98.58
C ALA A 240 -110.83 -13.31 97.99
N GLU A 241 -110.61 -12.02 98.23
CA GLU A 241 -109.52 -11.24 97.58
C GLU A 241 -108.11 -11.61 98.08
N GLN A 242 -107.99 -12.44 99.11
CA GLN A 242 -106.71 -12.91 99.64
C GLN A 242 -105.94 -13.80 98.66
N ASP A 243 -106.63 -14.53 97.78
CA ASP A 243 -105.98 -15.36 96.75
C ASP A 243 -105.39 -14.53 95.60
N GLU A 244 -105.77 -13.24 95.46
CA GLU A 244 -105.18 -12.28 94.52
C GLU A 244 -103.95 -11.55 95.13
N GLY A 245 -103.56 -11.90 96.36
CA GLY A 245 -102.38 -11.37 97.05
C GLY A 245 -102.67 -10.22 98.02
N VAL A 246 -103.95 -9.90 98.26
CA VAL A 246 -104.36 -8.83 99.19
C VAL A 246 -104.28 -9.34 100.65
N PRO A 247 -103.69 -8.59 101.60
CA PRO A 247 -103.75 -8.96 103.02
C PRO A 247 -105.19 -8.98 103.55
N ALA A 248 -105.49 -9.88 104.48
CA ALA A 248 -106.79 -9.93 105.14
C ALA A 248 -107.16 -8.57 105.79
N TYR A 249 -108.42 -8.15 105.61
CA TYR A 249 -109.02 -6.89 106.11
C TYR A 249 -108.64 -5.59 105.35
N PHE A 250 -108.29 -5.65 104.06
CA PHE A 250 -107.95 -4.49 103.21
C PHE A 250 -108.61 -4.59 101.82
N GLY A 251 -108.77 -3.44 101.13
CA GLY A 251 -109.13 -3.33 99.71
C GLY A 251 -108.07 -2.59 98.88
N ILE A 252 -108.12 -2.64 97.54
CA ILE A 252 -107.00 -2.26 96.65
C ILE A 252 -107.29 -1.20 95.55
N HIS A 253 -106.24 -0.46 95.19
CA HIS A 253 -106.12 0.37 93.98
C HIS A 253 -104.74 0.11 93.32
N ALA A 254 -104.69 -0.44 92.09
CA ALA A 254 -103.42 -0.75 91.41
C ALA A 254 -102.99 0.37 90.44
N TYR A 255 -101.69 0.68 90.34
CA TYR A 255 -101.21 1.88 89.62
C TYR A 255 -100.10 1.70 88.55
N GLY A 256 -99.34 0.59 88.50
CA GLY A 256 -98.59 0.22 87.27
C GLY A 256 -97.23 -0.49 87.43
N ILE A 257 -96.69 -1.02 86.31
CA ILE A 257 -95.39 -1.72 86.18
C ILE A 257 -94.43 -0.92 85.28
N ILE A 258 -93.11 -0.89 85.57
CA ILE A 258 -92.07 -0.24 84.76
C ILE A 258 -90.82 -1.13 84.61
N GLY A 259 -90.18 -1.21 83.44
CA GLY A 259 -88.96 -2.01 83.21
C GLY A 259 -87.81 -1.26 82.49
N LEU A 260 -86.56 -1.72 82.63
CA LEU A 260 -85.32 -1.07 82.18
C LEU A 260 -84.29 -2.09 81.59
N VAL A 261 -83.43 -1.66 80.63
CA VAL A 261 -82.42 -2.51 79.91
C VAL A 261 -81.05 -1.81 79.76
N PHE A 262 -79.96 -2.52 80.06
CA PHE A 262 -78.57 -2.03 80.09
C PHE A 262 -77.67 -2.69 79.02
N TYR A 263 -76.62 -1.98 78.54
CA TYR A 263 -75.67 -2.46 77.51
C TYR A 263 -74.23 -2.71 78.02
N ARG A 264 -73.44 -3.52 77.32
CA ARG A 264 -72.00 -3.80 77.56
C ARG A 264 -71.13 -3.36 76.38
N ASN A 265 -69.79 -3.36 76.53
CA ASN A 265 -68.83 -2.90 75.50
C ASN A 265 -67.83 -3.97 75.04
N VAL A 266 -67.50 -3.95 73.74
CA VAL A 266 -66.39 -4.68 73.10
C VAL A 266 -65.44 -3.67 72.43
N ASN A 267 -64.13 -3.79 72.62
CA ASN A 267 -63.12 -2.90 72.03
C ASN A 267 -62.10 -3.70 71.20
N PHE A 268 -61.49 -3.09 70.17
CA PHE A 268 -60.42 -3.72 69.36
C PHE A 268 -59.09 -2.97 69.50
N ASP A 269 -58.01 -3.72 69.76
CA ASP A 269 -56.63 -3.25 69.94
C ASP A 269 -55.66 -4.01 69.02
N THR A 270 -54.90 -3.27 68.22
CA THR A 270 -54.00 -3.84 67.19
C THR A 270 -52.71 -4.44 67.74
N ASN A 271 -52.46 -4.39 69.05
CA ASN A 271 -51.35 -5.10 69.69
C ASN A 271 -49.99 -4.86 68.99
N GLY A 272 -49.67 -3.58 68.76
CA GLY A 272 -48.47 -3.13 68.05
C GLY A 272 -48.59 -3.00 66.53
N GLY A 273 -49.69 -3.44 65.92
CA GLY A 273 -50.00 -3.22 64.49
C GLY A 273 -50.75 -1.91 64.20
N VAL A 274 -51.11 -1.70 62.93
CA VAL A 274 -51.84 -0.53 62.41
C VAL A 274 -53.29 -0.92 62.05
N MET A 275 -54.25 -0.06 62.41
CA MET A 275 -55.68 -0.26 62.07
C MET A 275 -55.96 -0.02 60.58
N THR A 276 -56.70 -0.95 59.97
CA THR A 276 -57.21 -0.85 58.60
C THR A 276 -58.43 0.09 58.51
N GLU A 277 -58.55 0.89 57.45
CA GLU A 277 -59.70 1.82 57.29
C GLU A 277 -61.05 1.09 57.11
N GLY A 278 -62.10 1.69 57.67
CA GLY A 278 -63.42 1.08 57.74
C GLY A 278 -63.41 -0.19 58.58
N THR A 279 -62.64 -0.22 59.66
CA THR A 279 -62.73 -1.29 60.68
C THR A 279 -63.69 -0.88 61.80
N VAL A 280 -64.29 -1.84 62.49
CA VAL A 280 -65.06 -1.59 63.73
C VAL A 280 -64.07 -1.52 64.89
N LYS A 281 -64.06 -0.40 65.64
CA LYS A 281 -63.13 -0.22 66.77
C LYS A 281 -63.78 -0.46 68.13
N ASN A 282 -65.07 -0.16 68.27
CA ASN A 282 -65.83 -0.37 69.50
C ASN A 282 -67.23 -0.86 69.15
N MET A 283 -67.85 -1.67 70.01
CA MET A 283 -69.25 -2.08 69.90
C MET A 283 -69.94 -2.04 71.26
N GLN A 284 -71.23 -1.72 71.26
CA GLN A 284 -72.13 -1.87 72.39
C GLN A 284 -73.06 -3.05 72.12
N VAL A 285 -73.18 -3.95 73.08
CA VAL A 285 -73.80 -5.28 72.92
C VAL A 285 -74.83 -5.53 74.03
N TYR A 286 -75.83 -6.35 73.71
CA TYR A 286 -76.94 -6.68 74.61
C TYR A 286 -76.89 -8.18 74.95
N ASN A 287 -77.06 -8.51 76.23
CA ASN A 287 -77.09 -9.91 76.68
C ASN A 287 -78.30 -10.65 76.08
N GLY A 288 -78.07 -11.84 75.54
CA GLY A 288 -79.09 -12.69 74.90
C GLY A 288 -79.56 -12.22 73.52
N ASN A 289 -78.84 -11.32 72.84
CA ASN A 289 -79.25 -10.77 71.54
C ASN A 289 -78.14 -10.88 70.47
N LYS A 290 -78.53 -10.87 69.18
CA LYS A 290 -77.60 -10.78 68.03
C LYS A 290 -77.40 -9.35 67.53
N LYS A 291 -78.17 -8.37 68.02
CA LYS A 291 -78.01 -6.95 67.69
C LYS A 291 -76.91 -6.28 68.54
N ALA A 292 -76.27 -5.28 67.95
CA ALA A 292 -75.31 -4.38 68.58
C ALA A 292 -75.39 -2.97 67.97
N LYS A 293 -74.80 -1.99 68.66
CA LYS A 293 -74.43 -0.68 68.08
C LYS A 293 -72.93 -0.71 67.83
N ALA A 294 -72.44 -0.43 66.61
CA ALA A 294 -71.01 -0.50 66.26
C ALA A 294 -70.41 0.85 65.89
N TYR A 295 -69.19 1.13 66.34
CA TYR A 295 -68.44 2.35 66.06
C TYR A 295 -67.42 2.13 64.93
N ALA A 296 -67.73 2.66 63.75
CA ALA A 296 -66.86 2.56 62.58
C ALA A 296 -65.67 3.51 62.68
N TRP A 297 -64.47 3.00 62.38
CA TRP A 297 -63.22 3.74 62.43
C TRP A 297 -62.60 3.96 61.05
N TYR A 298 -62.15 5.20 60.85
CA TYR A 298 -61.42 5.72 59.70
C TYR A 298 -60.28 6.61 60.21
N GLY A 299 -59.27 6.90 59.37
CA GLY A 299 -58.18 7.80 59.73
C GLY A 299 -58.69 9.21 60.07
N ASP A 300 -59.64 9.72 59.29
CA ASP A 300 -60.37 10.95 59.54
C ASP A 300 -61.37 10.78 60.71
N ALA A 301 -61.29 11.66 61.71
CA ALA A 301 -62.18 11.66 62.87
C ALA A 301 -63.64 11.98 62.51
N ASN A 302 -63.89 12.80 61.49
CA ASN A 302 -65.24 13.26 61.11
C ASN A 302 -66.10 12.13 60.51
N LYS A 303 -65.47 11.06 60.03
CA LYS A 303 -66.14 9.89 59.43
C LYS A 303 -66.57 8.85 60.47
N ARG A 304 -66.15 8.99 61.73
CA ARG A 304 -66.35 7.98 62.78
C ARG A 304 -67.69 8.17 63.48
N LYS A 305 -68.54 7.15 63.50
CA LYS A 305 -69.89 7.22 64.09
C LYS A 305 -70.36 5.84 64.57
N TRP A 306 -71.30 5.85 65.51
CA TRP A 306 -72.11 4.70 65.90
C TRP A 306 -73.21 4.39 64.87
N TYR A 307 -73.42 3.10 64.62
CA TYR A 307 -74.48 2.54 63.76
C TYR A 307 -75.24 1.46 64.55
N SER A 308 -76.57 1.52 64.57
CA SER A 308 -77.44 0.55 65.27
C SER A 308 -77.73 -0.71 64.43
N ASP A 309 -78.36 -1.71 65.06
CA ASP A 309 -78.88 -2.93 64.43
C ASP A 309 -77.82 -3.78 63.70
N VAL A 310 -76.55 -3.64 64.09
CA VAL A 310 -75.44 -4.42 63.56
C VAL A 310 -75.47 -5.84 64.13
N ASN A 311 -75.24 -6.85 63.29
CA ASN A 311 -75.15 -8.24 63.75
C ASN A 311 -73.82 -8.48 64.48
N ILE A 312 -73.86 -8.79 65.77
CA ILE A 312 -72.66 -8.96 66.60
C ILE A 312 -71.82 -10.21 66.23
N ALA A 313 -72.44 -11.22 65.60
CA ALA A 313 -71.74 -12.44 65.19
C ALA A 313 -70.96 -12.31 63.86
N SER A 314 -71.28 -11.29 63.06
CA SER A 314 -70.48 -10.88 61.89
C SER A 314 -70.70 -9.37 61.71
N PRO A 315 -69.92 -8.53 62.41
CA PRO A 315 -70.17 -7.09 62.45
C PRO A 315 -69.99 -6.45 61.07
N GLN A 316 -71.09 -5.94 60.52
CA GLN A 316 -71.15 -5.26 59.23
C GLN A 316 -72.06 -4.03 59.37
N ALA A 317 -71.53 -2.83 59.14
CA ALA A 317 -72.26 -1.57 59.15
C ALA A 317 -72.10 -0.86 57.80
N SER A 318 -73.21 -0.56 57.11
CA SER A 318 -73.17 0.20 55.86
C SER A 318 -72.92 1.68 56.15
N THR A 319 -71.83 2.23 55.62
CA THR A 319 -71.46 3.64 55.78
C THR A 319 -71.38 4.35 54.42
N PRO A 320 -71.39 5.71 54.38
CA PRO A 320 -71.13 6.47 53.16
C PRO A 320 -69.74 6.25 52.53
N TYR A 321 -68.85 5.52 53.20
CA TYR A 321 -67.47 5.23 52.77
C TYR A 321 -67.25 3.73 52.56
N GLY A 322 -68.33 2.97 52.31
CA GLY A 322 -68.32 1.51 52.19
C GLY A 322 -68.65 0.81 53.50
N THR A 323 -68.63 -0.53 53.50
CA THR A 323 -68.96 -1.34 54.68
C THR A 323 -67.84 -1.28 55.71
N ALA A 324 -68.20 -0.98 56.96
CA ALA A 324 -67.33 -1.10 58.11
C ALA A 324 -67.55 -2.46 58.79
N SER A 325 -66.48 -3.21 59.02
CA SER A 325 -66.51 -4.56 59.62
C SER A 325 -65.37 -4.74 60.61
N VAL A 326 -65.32 -5.83 61.37
CA VAL A 326 -64.02 -6.27 61.93
C VAL A 326 -63.11 -6.61 60.73
N LYS A 327 -61.83 -6.20 60.77
CA LYS A 327 -60.85 -6.40 59.69
C LYS A 327 -59.47 -6.69 60.26
N ALA A 328 -58.68 -7.50 59.56
CA ALA A 328 -57.26 -7.68 59.85
C ALA A 328 -56.50 -6.33 59.91
N PRO A 329 -55.69 -6.07 60.97
CA PRO A 329 -54.70 -5.02 61.00
C PRO A 329 -53.40 -5.45 60.29
N SER A 330 -52.43 -4.53 60.13
CA SER A 330 -51.14 -4.81 59.49
C SER A 330 -49.94 -4.52 60.40
N ARG A 331 -48.84 -5.27 60.20
CA ARG A 331 -47.56 -5.11 60.92
C ARG A 331 -46.42 -5.57 60.01
N THR A 332 -45.40 -4.73 59.82
CA THR A 332 -44.22 -5.07 59.00
C THR A 332 -43.54 -6.32 59.56
N ASP A 333 -43.14 -7.25 58.68
CA ASP A 333 -42.47 -8.53 58.97
C ASP A 333 -43.30 -9.59 59.72
N TYR A 334 -44.60 -9.36 59.99
CA TYR A 334 -45.46 -10.31 60.70
C TYR A 334 -46.80 -10.60 59.99
N LEU A 335 -47.23 -11.86 60.01
CA LEU A 335 -48.56 -12.32 59.59
C LEU A 335 -49.57 -12.18 60.74
N PHE A 336 -50.81 -11.80 60.42
CA PHE A 336 -51.91 -11.65 61.40
C PHE A 336 -52.67 -12.95 61.61
N THR A 337 -52.97 -13.31 62.86
CA THR A 337 -53.55 -14.64 63.22
C THR A 337 -54.96 -14.62 63.82
N GLY A 338 -55.56 -13.44 64.05
CA GLY A 338 -56.92 -13.30 64.60
C GLY A 338 -57.01 -12.37 65.82
N TRP A 339 -58.21 -12.27 66.41
CA TRP A 339 -58.53 -11.35 67.52
C TRP A 339 -58.85 -12.12 68.82
N TYR A 340 -58.08 -11.88 69.89
CA TYR A 340 -58.05 -12.68 71.13
C TYR A 340 -58.36 -11.87 72.40
N ASP A 341 -58.84 -12.50 73.47
CA ASP A 341 -59.15 -11.81 74.76
C ASP A 341 -57.91 -11.38 75.57
N SER A 342 -56.71 -11.74 75.12
CA SER A 342 -55.42 -11.44 75.75
C SER A 342 -54.36 -11.06 74.70
N PRO A 343 -53.45 -10.09 74.97
CA PRO A 343 -52.36 -9.70 74.07
C PRO A 343 -51.42 -10.85 73.67
N ASP A 344 -51.28 -11.85 74.54
CA ASP A 344 -50.36 -12.98 74.37
C ASP A 344 -51.01 -14.23 73.73
N GLY A 345 -52.20 -14.09 73.13
CA GLY A 345 -52.91 -15.17 72.43
C GLY A 345 -53.81 -16.02 73.33
N GLY A 346 -54.87 -15.41 73.87
CA GLY A 346 -55.88 -16.07 74.71
C GLY A 346 -56.99 -16.80 73.92
N VAL A 347 -58.25 -16.65 74.34
CA VAL A 347 -59.41 -17.16 73.59
C VAL A 347 -59.72 -16.22 72.42
N MET A 348 -59.86 -16.77 71.22
CA MET A 348 -60.23 -16.00 70.03
C MET A 348 -61.71 -15.55 70.11
N LEU A 349 -61.97 -14.25 69.97
CA LEU A 349 -63.32 -13.68 69.81
C LEU A 349 -63.74 -13.61 68.35
N TYR A 350 -62.81 -13.20 67.46
CA TYR A 350 -63.06 -13.09 66.02
C TYR A 350 -61.89 -13.70 65.23
N ASP A 351 -62.23 -14.38 64.14
CA ASP A 351 -61.25 -14.95 63.21
C ASP A 351 -60.51 -13.88 62.38
N THR A 352 -59.64 -14.32 61.47
CA THR A 352 -58.87 -13.45 60.57
C THR A 352 -59.76 -12.62 59.64
N ASP A 353 -60.96 -13.11 59.33
CA ASP A 353 -61.93 -12.49 58.42
C ASP A 353 -62.91 -11.56 59.17
N GLY A 354 -62.88 -11.56 60.51
CA GLY A 354 -63.68 -10.71 61.38
C GLY A 354 -65.04 -11.28 61.79
N ASN A 355 -65.25 -12.60 61.68
CA ASN A 355 -66.46 -13.28 62.15
C ASN A 355 -66.29 -13.84 63.56
N ALA A 356 -67.38 -13.88 64.33
CA ALA A 356 -67.34 -14.28 65.73
C ALA A 356 -67.15 -15.79 65.93
N VAL A 357 -66.25 -16.17 66.84
CA VAL A 357 -66.04 -17.56 67.24
C VAL A 357 -67.18 -17.99 68.19
N LYS A 358 -68.13 -18.75 67.63
CA LYS A 358 -69.33 -19.25 68.32
C LYS A 358 -69.03 -20.39 69.28
N GLY A 359 -69.89 -20.58 70.28
CA GLY A 359 -69.73 -21.60 71.32
C GLY A 359 -68.61 -21.28 72.33
N THR A 360 -68.27 -20.00 72.47
CA THR A 360 -67.25 -19.48 73.40
C THR A 360 -67.92 -18.86 74.64
N GLN A 361 -67.12 -18.36 75.59
CA GLN A 361 -67.65 -17.56 76.72
C GLN A 361 -68.29 -16.23 76.29
N TYR A 362 -68.13 -15.83 75.03
CA TYR A 362 -68.65 -14.58 74.46
C TYR A 362 -69.92 -14.78 73.62
N PHE A 363 -69.98 -15.87 72.87
CA PHE A 363 -71.06 -16.18 71.93
C PHE A 363 -71.59 -17.60 72.13
N ASP A 364 -72.91 -17.75 72.18
CA ASP A 364 -73.52 -19.08 72.11
C ASP A 364 -73.38 -19.72 70.71
N ALA A 365 -73.92 -20.94 70.53
CA ALA A 365 -73.88 -21.64 69.25
C ALA A 365 -74.66 -20.91 68.13
N ASP A 366 -75.63 -20.08 68.52
CA ASP A 366 -76.48 -19.31 67.63
C ASP A 366 -75.80 -18.00 67.15
N GLY A 367 -74.88 -17.46 67.95
CA GLY A 367 -74.25 -16.17 67.78
C GLY A 367 -74.94 -15.03 68.54
N ASN A 368 -75.74 -15.33 69.57
CA ASN A 368 -76.17 -14.32 70.53
C ASN A 368 -74.98 -13.98 71.45
N TRP A 369 -74.88 -12.71 71.85
CA TRP A 369 -73.91 -12.29 72.86
C TRP A 369 -74.34 -12.73 74.26
N ILE A 370 -73.49 -13.46 74.97
CA ILE A 370 -73.79 -14.03 76.30
C ILE A 370 -72.84 -13.58 77.43
N TYR A 371 -71.77 -12.84 77.11
CA TYR A 371 -70.81 -12.40 78.13
C TYR A 371 -71.34 -11.21 78.93
N LYS A 372 -71.30 -11.35 80.26
CA LYS A 372 -71.92 -10.40 81.20
C LYS A 372 -71.06 -9.17 81.52
N GLY A 373 -69.82 -9.09 81.05
CA GLY A 373 -68.89 -7.97 81.27
C GLY A 373 -68.56 -7.16 80.02
N ASN A 374 -67.51 -6.34 80.10
CA ASN A 374 -66.87 -5.66 78.96
C ASN A 374 -65.58 -6.41 78.57
N VAL A 375 -65.15 -6.34 77.31
CA VAL A 375 -63.92 -7.02 76.83
C VAL A 375 -63.15 -6.19 75.79
N THR A 376 -61.85 -6.43 75.69
CA THR A 376 -60.97 -5.94 74.61
C THR A 376 -60.43 -7.13 73.83
N ALA A 377 -60.44 -7.04 72.50
CA ALA A 377 -59.90 -8.04 71.60
C ALA A 377 -58.58 -7.55 70.97
N TYR A 378 -57.52 -8.34 71.11
CA TYR A 378 -56.14 -8.04 70.74
C TYR A 378 -55.70 -8.83 69.49
N ALA A 379 -54.92 -8.22 68.60
CA ALA A 379 -54.40 -8.90 67.40
C ALA A 379 -53.21 -9.85 67.68
N GLY A 380 -53.19 -11.03 67.07
CA GLY A 380 -52.06 -11.99 67.11
C GLY A 380 -51.12 -11.91 65.89
N TRP A 381 -49.85 -12.34 66.05
CA TRP A 381 -48.75 -12.09 65.09
C TRP A 381 -47.69 -13.23 64.99
N GLU A 382 -47.13 -13.51 63.79
CA GLU A 382 -46.05 -14.51 63.53
C GLU A 382 -45.00 -13.99 62.51
N TYR A 383 -43.69 -14.32 62.62
CA TYR A 383 -42.55 -13.70 61.89
C TYR A 383 -41.90 -14.56 60.78
N VAL A 384 -41.30 -13.94 59.74
CA VAL A 384 -40.97 -14.58 58.44
C VAL A 384 -39.49 -15.01 58.16
N GLY A 385 -38.47 -14.15 58.29
CA GLY A 385 -37.03 -14.49 58.11
C GLY A 385 -36.35 -14.22 56.74
N ASP A 386 -35.06 -14.59 56.60
CA ASP A 386 -34.13 -14.11 55.54
C ASP A 386 -33.39 -15.24 54.75
N TYR A 387 -32.72 -14.88 53.64
CA TYR A 387 -31.84 -15.72 52.78
C TYR A 387 -30.55 -14.98 52.34
N THR A 388 -29.60 -15.70 51.72
CA THR A 388 -28.27 -15.17 51.31
C THR A 388 -27.88 -15.49 49.86
N ILE A 389 -27.29 -14.51 49.16
CA ILE A 389 -26.56 -14.69 47.89
C ILE A 389 -25.05 -14.55 48.16
N HIS A 390 -24.27 -15.57 47.81
CA HIS A 390 -22.81 -15.63 47.96
C HIS A 390 -22.12 -15.44 46.59
N TYR A 391 -21.10 -14.57 46.50
CA TYR A 391 -20.42 -14.30 45.23
C TYR A 391 -19.05 -14.98 45.14
N ASP A 392 -18.82 -15.70 44.05
CA ASP A 392 -17.56 -16.38 43.74
C ASP A 392 -16.90 -15.79 42.49
N LYS A 393 -15.57 -15.68 42.48
CA LYS A 393 -14.83 -15.07 41.36
C LYS A 393 -14.68 -15.98 40.13
N GLY A 394 -15.09 -17.24 40.21
CA GLY A 394 -15.05 -18.17 39.09
C GLY A 394 -13.67 -18.36 38.46
N ALA A 395 -13.66 -18.57 37.15
CA ALA A 395 -12.48 -18.88 36.34
C ALA A 395 -11.58 -17.65 36.11
N SER A 396 -10.91 -17.17 37.15
CA SER A 396 -9.94 -16.07 37.07
C SER A 396 -8.79 -16.27 38.07
N ASP A 397 -7.54 -16.25 37.60
CA ASP A 397 -6.35 -16.27 38.46
C ASP A 397 -6.02 -14.90 39.08
N THR A 398 -6.68 -13.82 38.61
CA THR A 398 -6.41 -12.47 39.09
C THR A 398 -6.68 -12.32 40.59
N TYR A 399 -5.91 -11.43 41.22
CA TYR A 399 -6.02 -11.12 42.65
C TYR A 399 -7.10 -10.06 42.89
N ILE A 400 -8.35 -10.47 42.67
CA ILE A 400 -9.55 -9.66 42.93
C ILE A 400 -10.46 -10.37 43.95
N THR A 401 -10.99 -9.60 44.89
CA THR A 401 -11.98 -10.09 45.85
C THR A 401 -13.37 -10.04 45.23
N PRO A 402 -14.22 -11.07 45.36
CA PRO A 402 -15.65 -10.96 45.04
C PRO A 402 -16.34 -9.83 45.84
N PRO A 403 -17.53 -9.36 45.38
CA PRO A 403 -18.45 -8.61 46.23
C PRO A 403 -18.79 -9.39 47.51
N ALA A 404 -19.14 -8.67 48.58
CA ALA A 404 -19.61 -9.30 49.81
C ALA A 404 -21.01 -9.91 49.63
N ASP A 405 -21.28 -10.98 50.39
CA ASP A 405 -22.56 -11.69 50.39
C ASP A 405 -23.74 -10.74 50.65
N THR A 406 -24.83 -10.92 49.91
CA THR A 406 -26.05 -10.13 50.05
C THR A 406 -27.09 -10.93 50.82
N VAL A 407 -27.47 -10.46 52.01
CA VAL A 407 -28.56 -11.03 52.82
C VAL A 407 -29.84 -10.23 52.56
N THR A 408 -30.98 -10.90 52.43
CA THR A 408 -32.27 -10.27 52.06
C THR A 408 -33.45 -11.06 52.61
N THR A 409 -34.56 -10.39 52.93
CA THR A 409 -35.74 -10.98 53.57
C THR A 409 -36.57 -11.81 52.58
N VAL A 410 -37.07 -12.95 53.04
CA VAL A 410 -37.86 -13.91 52.24
C VAL A 410 -39.08 -13.24 51.62
N GLY A 411 -39.31 -13.47 50.33
CA GLY A 411 -40.36 -12.80 49.56
C GLY A 411 -39.97 -11.44 48.97
N THR A 412 -38.70 -11.03 49.08
CA THR A 412 -38.17 -9.83 48.39
C THR A 412 -36.93 -10.17 47.55
N ALA A 413 -36.74 -9.47 46.43
CA ALA A 413 -35.57 -9.64 45.56
C ALA A 413 -34.36 -8.85 46.05
N ALA A 414 -33.18 -9.46 45.97
CA ALA A 414 -31.90 -8.76 46.00
C ALA A 414 -31.52 -8.26 44.59
N ILE A 415 -30.74 -7.18 44.51
CA ILE A 415 -30.08 -6.75 43.28
C ILE A 415 -28.74 -7.48 43.18
N LEU A 416 -28.49 -8.21 42.08
CA LEU A 416 -27.20 -8.86 41.86
C LEU A 416 -26.09 -7.82 41.69
N ALA A 417 -24.98 -8.00 42.42
CA ALA A 417 -23.89 -7.05 42.49
C ALA A 417 -23.37 -6.64 41.09
N ASP A 418 -23.39 -5.34 40.82
CA ASP A 418 -22.67 -4.74 39.69
C ASP A 418 -21.20 -4.55 40.08
N THR A 419 -20.28 -5.03 39.24
CA THR A 419 -18.87 -5.18 39.60
C THR A 419 -17.94 -5.22 38.39
N GLN A 420 -16.75 -4.66 38.55
CA GLN A 420 -15.69 -4.61 37.55
C GLN A 420 -14.73 -5.82 37.70
N LEU A 421 -15.29 -7.04 37.83
CA LEU A 421 -14.45 -8.24 37.90
C LEU A 421 -13.66 -8.41 36.59
N THR A 422 -12.44 -8.89 36.73
CA THR A 422 -11.47 -9.02 35.63
C THR A 422 -11.05 -10.49 35.53
N GLY A 423 -11.16 -11.08 34.34
CA GLY A 423 -10.75 -12.46 34.09
C GLY A 423 -9.23 -12.58 33.95
N SER A 424 -8.74 -13.81 33.82
CA SER A 424 -7.32 -14.11 33.59
C SER A 424 -6.74 -13.32 32.41
N ARG A 425 -5.42 -13.06 32.44
CA ARG A 425 -4.72 -12.36 31.36
C ARG A 425 -4.48 -13.28 30.17
N TYR A 426 -4.72 -12.79 28.97
CA TYR A 426 -4.29 -13.44 27.73
C TYR A 426 -3.17 -12.65 27.06
N THR A 427 -2.30 -13.37 26.38
CA THR A 427 -1.31 -12.84 25.43
C THR A 427 -1.40 -13.66 24.14
N LEU A 428 -1.90 -13.06 23.05
CA LEU A 428 -1.96 -13.68 21.73
C LEU A 428 -0.76 -13.23 20.90
N CYS A 429 0.16 -14.15 20.64
CA CYS A 429 1.35 -13.95 19.83
C CYS A 429 1.11 -14.36 18.37
N TYR A 430 1.76 -13.66 17.44
CA TYR A 430 1.71 -13.94 16.00
C TYR A 430 3.13 -14.31 15.53
N GLU A 431 3.37 -15.57 15.19
CA GLU A 431 4.60 -15.96 14.51
C GLU A 431 4.39 -15.86 13.00
N GLY A 432 5.14 -14.96 12.37
CA GLY A 432 5.06 -14.66 10.93
C GLY A 432 6.15 -15.31 10.09
N ASN A 433 7.21 -15.85 10.71
CA ASN A 433 8.37 -16.42 10.02
C ASN A 433 8.44 -17.92 10.29
N THR A 434 7.83 -18.69 9.39
CA THR A 434 7.53 -20.12 9.55
C THR A 434 8.13 -20.95 8.42
N ASN A 435 7.49 -20.96 7.24
CA ASN A 435 7.89 -21.69 6.05
C ASN A 435 8.30 -20.77 4.86
N ASN A 436 8.54 -19.49 5.17
CA ASN A 436 8.98 -18.41 4.28
C ASN A 436 10.48 -18.10 4.44
N GLU A 437 11.32 -19.13 4.47
CA GLU A 437 12.74 -19.07 4.89
C GLU A 437 13.60 -18.03 4.16
N HIS A 438 13.21 -17.64 2.94
CA HIS A 438 13.93 -16.65 2.12
C HIS A 438 13.32 -15.23 2.13
N SER A 439 12.28 -14.95 2.93
CA SER A 439 11.69 -13.61 3.01
C SER A 439 11.02 -13.34 4.36
N ARG A 440 11.52 -12.35 5.11
CA ARG A 440 10.95 -11.99 6.42
C ARG A 440 9.57 -11.38 6.29
N SER A 441 8.63 -11.81 7.13
CA SER A 441 7.36 -11.13 7.29
C SER A 441 7.52 -9.82 8.08
N THR A 442 6.54 -8.94 7.99
CA THR A 442 6.38 -7.88 9.00
C THR A 442 6.21 -8.50 10.39
N SER A 443 6.81 -7.90 11.44
CA SER A 443 6.54 -8.28 12.82
C SER A 443 5.26 -7.62 13.33
N LEU A 444 4.49 -8.34 14.13
CA LEU A 444 3.28 -7.82 14.79
C LEU A 444 3.46 -7.83 16.31
N PRO A 445 2.95 -6.82 17.03
CA PRO A 445 2.92 -6.86 18.49
C PRO A 445 1.95 -7.95 18.97
N ALA A 446 2.30 -8.62 20.06
CA ALA A 446 1.35 -9.50 20.74
C ALA A 446 0.12 -8.71 21.21
N THR A 447 -1.06 -9.30 21.09
CA THR A 447 -2.32 -8.71 21.55
C THR A 447 -2.61 -9.19 22.97
N GLU A 448 -2.60 -8.26 23.93
CA GLU A 448 -2.73 -8.57 25.36
C GLU A 448 -3.93 -7.91 26.00
N GLY A 449 -4.46 -8.55 27.04
CA GLY A 449 -5.54 -8.00 27.86
C GLY A 449 -6.05 -9.01 28.88
N ASN A 450 -7.21 -8.72 29.45
CA ASN A 450 -7.92 -9.60 30.38
C ASN A 450 -9.33 -9.89 29.84
N PHE A 451 -9.85 -11.08 30.11
CA PHE A 451 -11.23 -11.41 29.76
C PHE A 451 -12.20 -10.54 30.59
N LYS A 452 -13.23 -9.98 29.95
CA LYS A 452 -14.17 -9.06 30.62
C LYS A 452 -15.24 -9.85 31.36
N PHE A 453 -15.66 -9.40 32.54
CA PHE A 453 -16.82 -9.94 33.23
C PHE A 453 -18.08 -9.79 32.36
N ALA A 454 -18.87 -10.86 32.28
CA ALA A 454 -20.02 -10.99 31.39
C ALA A 454 -21.34 -11.30 32.14
N GLY A 455 -21.26 -11.59 33.44
CA GLY A 455 -22.41 -11.88 34.29
C GLY A 455 -22.15 -12.95 35.35
N TRP A 456 -23.19 -13.22 36.14
CA TRP A 456 -23.20 -14.19 37.22
C TRP A 456 -23.87 -15.48 36.77
N ASN A 457 -23.14 -16.59 36.71
CA ASN A 457 -23.74 -17.92 36.59
C ASN A 457 -24.38 -18.31 37.92
N ILE A 458 -25.70 -18.47 37.93
CA ILE A 458 -26.49 -18.97 39.04
C ILE A 458 -27.30 -20.16 38.54
N GLY A 459 -27.07 -21.34 39.12
CA GLY A 459 -27.81 -22.57 38.76
C GLY A 459 -27.66 -23.01 37.29
N GLY A 460 -26.64 -22.56 36.57
CA GLY A 460 -26.44 -22.83 35.13
C GLY A 460 -26.96 -21.73 34.20
N THR A 461 -27.56 -20.65 34.73
CA THR A 461 -28.04 -19.49 33.95
C THR A 461 -27.16 -18.28 34.21
N VAL A 462 -26.70 -17.59 33.16
CA VAL A 462 -25.89 -16.36 33.30
C VAL A 462 -26.78 -15.13 33.41
N CYS A 463 -27.00 -14.67 34.64
CA CYS A 463 -27.69 -13.43 34.96
C CYS A 463 -26.77 -12.21 34.75
N GLN A 464 -27.34 -11.06 34.40
CA GLN A 464 -26.57 -9.82 34.23
C GLN A 464 -26.37 -9.09 35.57
N PRO A 465 -25.29 -8.30 35.74
CA PRO A 465 -25.16 -7.41 36.89
C PRO A 465 -26.34 -6.43 36.98
N GLY A 466 -26.72 -6.03 38.20
CA GLY A 466 -27.81 -5.08 38.44
C GLY A 466 -29.23 -5.62 38.26
N THR A 467 -29.43 -6.88 37.85
CA THR A 467 -30.78 -7.47 37.77
C THR A 467 -31.28 -7.97 39.12
N LEU A 468 -32.59 -7.92 39.33
CA LEU A 468 -33.25 -8.49 40.51
C LEU A 468 -33.20 -10.03 40.48
N TYR A 469 -32.94 -10.64 41.63
CA TYR A 469 -32.92 -12.09 41.82
C TYR A 469 -33.39 -12.45 43.25
N GLY A 470 -34.07 -13.58 43.41
CA GLY A 470 -34.28 -14.21 44.72
C GLY A 470 -35.67 -14.13 45.36
N GLU A 471 -36.70 -13.56 44.71
CA GLU A 471 -38.06 -13.44 45.29
C GLU A 471 -38.66 -14.77 45.80
N THR A 472 -38.31 -15.88 45.13
CA THR A 472 -38.78 -17.24 45.45
C THR A 472 -37.83 -18.02 46.36
N LEU A 473 -36.79 -17.40 46.92
CA LEU A 473 -35.85 -18.07 47.82
C LEU A 473 -36.45 -18.21 49.22
N VAL A 474 -36.17 -19.35 49.83
CA VAL A 474 -36.70 -19.74 51.14
C VAL A 474 -35.74 -19.35 52.26
N LYS A 475 -36.28 -19.28 53.48
CA LYS A 475 -35.54 -18.95 54.68
C LYS A 475 -34.30 -19.84 54.85
N ASP A 476 -33.21 -19.24 55.33
CA ASP A 476 -31.93 -19.87 55.64
C ASP A 476 -31.22 -20.51 54.41
N SER A 477 -31.65 -20.20 53.18
CA SER A 477 -31.00 -20.68 51.94
C SER A 477 -29.81 -19.81 51.50
N VAL A 478 -28.81 -20.46 50.89
CA VAL A 478 -27.61 -19.81 50.34
C VAL A 478 -27.47 -20.18 48.86
N VAL A 479 -27.32 -19.18 47.99
CA VAL A 479 -27.16 -19.37 46.54
C VAL A 479 -25.84 -18.77 46.06
N THR A 480 -25.01 -19.58 45.38
CA THR A 480 -23.74 -19.11 44.80
C THR A 480 -23.95 -18.47 43.43
N ALA A 481 -23.42 -17.26 43.26
CA ALA A 481 -23.29 -16.55 42.01
C ALA A 481 -21.81 -16.56 41.57
N THR A 482 -21.47 -17.39 40.59
CA THR A 482 -20.10 -17.55 40.08
C THR A 482 -19.85 -16.65 38.88
N ALA A 483 -18.78 -15.87 38.88
CA ALA A 483 -18.47 -14.95 37.79
C ALA A 483 -18.13 -15.68 36.48
N VAL A 484 -18.69 -15.17 35.37
CA VAL A 484 -18.40 -15.62 34.00
C VAL A 484 -17.70 -14.51 33.23
N TYR A 485 -16.75 -14.89 32.36
CA TYR A 485 -15.96 -13.96 31.55
C TYR A 485 -16.17 -14.20 30.05
N SER A 486 -16.33 -13.13 29.28
CA SER A 486 -16.43 -13.21 27.82
C SER A 486 -15.08 -13.49 27.17
N GLY A 487 -15.05 -14.40 26.20
CA GLY A 487 -13.90 -14.59 25.32
C GLY A 487 -13.51 -13.29 24.58
N TYR A 488 -12.25 -13.22 24.14
CA TYR A 488 -11.71 -12.10 23.39
C TYR A 488 -11.70 -12.41 21.89
N THR A 489 -12.49 -11.67 21.12
CA THR A 489 -12.49 -11.75 19.65
C THR A 489 -11.53 -10.72 19.06
N VAL A 490 -10.66 -11.17 18.16
CA VAL A 490 -9.76 -10.34 17.36
C VAL A 490 -9.94 -10.65 15.88
N ARG A 491 -9.80 -9.64 15.03
CA ARG A 491 -9.78 -9.84 13.58
C ARG A 491 -8.37 -10.24 13.14
N LEU A 492 -8.23 -11.39 12.48
CA LEU A 492 -6.93 -11.95 12.12
C LEU A 492 -6.14 -10.98 11.21
N PRO A 493 -4.89 -10.63 11.57
CA PRO A 493 -4.14 -9.62 10.84
C PRO A 493 -3.64 -10.14 9.47
N LYS A 494 -3.44 -9.21 8.53
CA LYS A 494 -2.71 -9.47 7.29
C LYS A 494 -1.22 -9.17 7.49
N LEU A 495 -0.37 -10.12 7.14
CA LEU A 495 1.05 -9.90 6.92
C LEU A 495 1.35 -9.73 5.43
N SER A 496 2.49 -9.12 5.14
CA SER A 496 3.16 -9.18 3.85
C SER A 496 4.52 -9.87 3.99
N SER A 497 4.85 -10.70 3.01
CA SER A 497 6.18 -11.19 2.67
C SER A 497 6.39 -10.84 1.19
N THR A 498 7.62 -10.53 0.78
CA THR A 498 7.89 -10.04 -0.59
C THR A 498 7.54 -11.09 -1.65
N ASN A 499 7.80 -12.36 -1.34
CA ASN A 499 7.84 -13.47 -2.31
C ASN A 499 6.84 -14.59 -1.97
N TYR A 500 5.92 -14.35 -1.03
CA TYR A 500 4.97 -15.33 -0.54
C TYR A 500 3.62 -14.67 -0.19
N GLU A 501 2.52 -15.35 -0.51
CA GLU A 501 1.18 -15.00 -0.05
C GLU A 501 0.81 -15.72 1.25
N LEU A 502 0.05 -15.05 2.13
CA LEU A 502 -0.40 -15.60 3.40
C LEU A 502 -1.69 -16.41 3.20
N GLU A 503 -1.57 -17.75 3.23
CA GLU A 503 -2.69 -18.68 3.09
C GLU A 503 -3.67 -18.59 4.27
N GLY A 504 -3.13 -18.41 5.47
CA GLY A 504 -3.88 -18.25 6.71
C GLY A 504 -3.04 -18.46 7.97
N TRP A 505 -3.74 -18.51 9.11
CA TRP A 505 -3.19 -18.71 10.44
C TRP A 505 -3.52 -20.11 10.98
N TYR A 506 -2.60 -20.67 11.77
CA TYR A 506 -2.68 -22.02 12.35
C TYR A 506 -2.30 -22.01 13.84
N GLU A 507 -2.79 -22.98 14.61
CA GLU A 507 -2.51 -23.10 16.05
C GLU A 507 -1.12 -23.72 16.33
N SER A 508 -0.55 -24.46 15.39
CA SER A 508 0.80 -25.01 15.51
C SER A 508 1.53 -25.14 14.17
N TYR A 509 2.86 -25.08 14.25
CA TYR A 509 3.81 -25.33 13.18
C TYR A 509 4.98 -26.17 13.73
N ASP A 510 5.36 -27.24 13.03
CA ASP A 510 6.58 -28.00 13.29
C ASP A 510 7.64 -27.69 12.21
N GLY A 511 8.62 -26.88 12.57
CA GLY A 511 9.74 -26.49 11.69
C GLY A 511 10.74 -27.61 11.36
N VAL A 512 10.60 -28.83 11.91
CA VAL A 512 11.41 -30.00 11.50
C VAL A 512 10.74 -30.79 10.39
N THR A 513 9.41 -30.87 10.38
CA THR A 513 8.64 -31.59 9.34
C THR A 513 7.95 -30.68 8.33
N GLY A 514 7.93 -29.36 8.56
CA GLY A 514 7.20 -28.38 7.75
C GLY A 514 5.68 -28.46 7.88
N THR A 515 5.17 -29.13 8.92
CA THR A 515 3.74 -29.41 9.06
C THR A 515 2.99 -28.36 9.90
N PHE A 516 1.74 -28.10 9.53
CA PHE A 516 0.84 -27.16 10.19
C PHE A 516 -0.43 -27.88 10.67
N ALA A 517 -0.94 -27.53 11.84
CA ALA A 517 -2.19 -28.10 12.38
C ALA A 517 -3.03 -27.05 13.13
N GLY A 518 -4.32 -27.36 13.29
CA GLY A 518 -5.33 -26.45 13.86
C GLY A 518 -5.52 -25.19 13.01
N TYR A 519 -6.28 -25.26 11.92
CA TYR A 519 -6.52 -24.07 11.07
C TYR A 519 -7.38 -23.04 11.81
N VAL A 520 -6.93 -21.79 11.87
CA VAL A 520 -7.56 -20.69 12.61
C VAL A 520 -8.41 -19.81 11.70
N GLY A 521 -7.94 -19.50 10.49
CA GLY A 521 -8.65 -18.66 9.52
C GLY A 521 -7.72 -17.88 8.58
N LYS A 522 -8.31 -17.05 7.71
CA LYS A 522 -7.62 -16.17 6.77
C LYS A 522 -7.44 -14.75 7.34
N PRO A 523 -6.53 -13.94 6.77
CA PRO A 523 -6.45 -12.52 7.09
C PRO A 523 -7.79 -11.81 6.88
N GLY A 524 -8.33 -11.20 7.94
CA GLY A 524 -9.63 -10.54 7.93
C GLY A 524 -10.81 -11.37 8.43
N ASP A 525 -10.62 -12.65 8.77
CA ASP A 525 -11.62 -13.44 9.51
C ASP A 525 -11.56 -13.10 11.01
N ASP A 526 -12.63 -13.36 11.76
CA ASP A 526 -12.67 -13.15 13.22
C ASP A 526 -12.29 -14.44 13.98
N TYR A 527 -11.39 -14.31 14.94
CA TYR A 527 -10.92 -15.39 15.81
C TYR A 527 -11.23 -15.07 17.28
N THR A 528 -11.94 -15.98 17.95
CA THR A 528 -12.32 -15.82 19.38
C THR A 528 -11.46 -16.70 20.27
N LEU A 529 -10.70 -16.06 21.15
CA LEU A 529 -9.97 -16.68 22.24
C LEU A 529 -10.91 -16.88 23.45
N ASN A 530 -11.18 -18.12 23.82
CA ASN A 530 -12.05 -18.42 24.98
C ASN A 530 -11.39 -18.00 26.31
N ALA A 531 -12.22 -17.62 27.28
CA ALA A 531 -11.76 -17.35 28.64
C ALA A 531 -11.23 -18.63 29.33
N ALA A 532 -10.25 -18.47 30.23
CA ALA A 532 -9.56 -19.56 30.89
C ALA A 532 -9.33 -19.29 32.39
N GLU A 533 -9.27 -20.34 33.20
CA GLU A 533 -9.07 -20.29 34.66
C GLU A 533 -7.73 -19.71 35.10
N SER A 534 -6.74 -19.66 34.22
CA SER A 534 -5.40 -19.13 34.48
C SER A 534 -4.88 -18.33 33.30
N SER A 535 -4.00 -17.37 33.59
CA SER A 535 -3.39 -16.50 32.59
C SER A 535 -2.48 -17.30 31.65
N PHE A 536 -2.56 -17.03 30.34
CA PHE A 536 -1.83 -17.82 29.35
C PHE A 536 -1.39 -17.01 28.13
N ALA A 537 -0.33 -17.50 27.49
CA ALA A 537 0.08 -17.08 26.17
C ALA A 537 -0.32 -18.15 25.13
N LYS A 538 -0.78 -17.73 23.96
CA LYS A 538 -1.01 -18.61 22.80
C LYS A 538 -0.37 -17.98 21.57
N THR A 539 0.42 -18.74 20.84
CA THR A 539 0.96 -18.33 19.54
C THR A 539 0.07 -18.89 18.44
N ILE A 540 -0.18 -18.08 17.40
CA ILE A 540 -0.67 -18.57 16.11
C ILE A 540 0.38 -18.32 15.03
N TYR A 541 0.47 -19.25 14.09
CA TYR A 541 1.53 -19.38 13.10
C TYR A 541 1.00 -19.05 11.71
N ALA A 542 1.63 -18.12 11.02
CA ALA A 542 1.34 -17.84 9.61
C ALA A 542 1.75 -19.05 8.75
N LYS A 543 0.98 -19.35 7.70
CA LYS A 543 1.35 -20.32 6.66
C LYS A 543 1.43 -19.63 5.30
N TRP A 544 2.55 -19.82 4.62
CA TRP A 544 2.89 -19.10 3.40
C TRP A 544 2.89 -20.00 2.17
N THR A 545 2.34 -19.50 1.06
CA THR A 545 2.48 -20.11 -0.27
C THR A 545 3.41 -19.26 -1.13
N PRO A 546 4.41 -19.82 -1.83
CA PRO A 546 5.27 -19.07 -2.74
C PRO A 546 4.45 -18.29 -3.77
N ALA A 547 4.84 -17.04 -4.05
CA ALA A 547 4.19 -16.21 -5.06
C ALA A 547 4.71 -16.52 -6.47
N ASP A 548 3.86 -16.27 -7.47
CA ASP A 548 4.26 -16.23 -8.87
C ASP A 548 4.83 -14.85 -9.23
N VAL A 549 5.99 -14.83 -9.87
CA VAL A 549 6.76 -13.62 -10.21
C VAL A 549 7.05 -13.60 -11.70
N ALA A 550 7.06 -12.42 -12.33
CA ALA A 550 7.37 -12.27 -13.75
C ALA A 550 8.85 -11.95 -13.96
N LEU A 551 9.62 -12.93 -14.43
CA LEU A 551 10.99 -12.73 -14.89
C LEU A 551 10.98 -12.14 -16.31
N ASN A 552 11.59 -10.97 -16.49
CA ASN A 552 11.55 -10.24 -17.77
C ASN A 552 12.82 -10.49 -18.59
N PHE A 553 12.68 -10.55 -19.91
CA PHE A 553 13.78 -10.76 -20.86
C PHE A 553 14.08 -9.47 -21.62
N ASN A 554 15.15 -8.79 -21.21
CA ASN A 554 15.65 -7.59 -21.87
C ASN A 554 16.75 -7.97 -22.88
N TYR A 555 16.39 -8.02 -24.16
CA TYR A 555 17.31 -8.35 -25.25
C TYR A 555 18.44 -7.33 -25.47
N LEU A 556 18.48 -6.21 -24.71
CA LEU A 556 19.61 -5.28 -24.56
C LEU A 556 20.37 -4.97 -25.87
N ILE A 557 19.63 -4.59 -26.92
CA ILE A 557 20.18 -4.37 -28.27
C ILE A 557 21.25 -3.27 -28.22
N PRO A 558 22.53 -3.57 -28.53
CA PRO A 558 23.62 -2.60 -28.42
C PRO A 558 23.40 -1.37 -29.29
N ASP A 559 23.80 -0.20 -28.78
CA ASP A 559 23.56 1.09 -29.45
C ASP A 559 24.18 1.17 -30.85
N ALA A 560 25.26 0.43 -31.14
CA ALA A 560 25.84 0.37 -32.48
C ALA A 560 24.91 -0.30 -33.51
N ALA A 561 24.17 -1.36 -33.13
CA ALA A 561 23.13 -1.95 -33.98
C ALA A 561 21.90 -1.05 -34.06
N LYS A 562 21.39 -0.66 -32.88
CA LYS A 562 20.14 0.08 -32.69
C LYS A 562 20.10 1.43 -33.40
N ASN A 563 21.23 2.14 -33.44
CA ASN A 563 21.36 3.46 -34.06
C ASN A 563 22.00 3.42 -35.46
N SER A 564 22.30 2.23 -36.01
CA SER A 564 22.94 2.14 -37.33
C SER A 564 21.99 2.54 -38.46
N ARG A 565 22.53 3.29 -39.43
CA ARG A 565 21.88 3.53 -40.74
C ARG A 565 21.52 2.22 -41.47
N LEU A 566 22.22 1.14 -41.15
CA LEU A 566 21.98 -0.19 -41.71
C LEU A 566 20.63 -0.79 -41.25
N GLY A 567 20.24 -0.54 -40.00
CA GLY A 567 19.21 -1.30 -39.29
C GLY A 567 19.76 -2.64 -38.77
N TYR A 568 18.98 -3.32 -37.93
CA TYR A 568 19.30 -4.64 -37.37
C TYR A 568 18.09 -5.58 -37.53
N THR A 569 18.35 -6.89 -37.49
CA THR A 569 17.34 -7.94 -37.36
C THR A 569 17.57 -8.70 -36.06
N LEU A 570 16.49 -8.97 -35.33
CA LEU A 570 16.48 -9.74 -34.09
C LEU A 570 15.47 -10.89 -34.27
N THR A 571 15.94 -12.13 -34.12
CA THR A 571 15.13 -13.37 -34.17
C THR A 571 15.22 -14.13 -32.85
N GLY A 572 14.28 -15.02 -32.57
CA GLY A 572 14.23 -15.78 -31.30
C GLY A 572 13.86 -14.95 -30.07
N ALA A 573 13.27 -13.76 -30.26
CA ALA A 573 13.00 -12.77 -29.22
C ALA A 573 11.52 -12.60 -28.84
N ASP A 574 10.70 -13.63 -29.11
CA ASP A 574 9.24 -13.59 -28.91
C ASP A 574 8.82 -13.67 -27.42
N GLU A 575 9.67 -14.24 -26.55
CA GLU A 575 9.41 -14.34 -25.12
C GLU A 575 9.98 -13.13 -24.38
N THR A 576 9.15 -12.12 -24.11
CA THR A 576 9.56 -10.90 -23.39
C THR A 576 9.49 -11.03 -21.87
N SER A 577 8.74 -12.00 -21.34
CA SER A 577 8.74 -12.36 -19.91
C SER A 577 8.16 -13.76 -19.67
N ARG A 578 8.48 -14.33 -18.50
CA ARG A 578 8.03 -15.64 -18.03
C ARG A 578 7.52 -15.55 -16.60
N THR A 579 6.35 -16.13 -16.33
CA THR A 579 5.89 -16.33 -14.95
C THR A 579 6.59 -17.54 -14.33
N LEU A 580 7.22 -17.35 -13.17
CA LEU A 580 7.90 -18.38 -12.38
C LEU A 580 7.42 -18.34 -10.94
N THR A 581 7.05 -19.49 -10.38
CA THR A 581 6.79 -19.61 -8.94
C THR A 581 8.10 -19.53 -8.17
N PHE A 582 8.16 -18.72 -7.11
CA PHE A 582 9.37 -18.52 -6.32
C PHE A 582 9.95 -19.85 -5.79
N GLY A 583 11.26 -20.04 -5.95
CA GLY A 583 11.98 -21.26 -5.58
C GLY A 583 11.95 -22.40 -6.61
N THR A 584 11.36 -22.20 -7.79
CA THR A 584 11.35 -23.19 -8.89
C THR A 584 12.47 -22.96 -9.92
N LYS A 585 12.75 -23.94 -10.79
CA LYS A 585 13.75 -23.78 -11.86
C LYS A 585 13.27 -22.81 -12.95
N ILE A 586 14.19 -21.99 -13.45
CA ILE A 586 13.92 -21.01 -14.52
C ILE A 586 13.48 -21.69 -15.83
N GLY A 587 14.02 -22.88 -16.14
CA GLY A 587 13.74 -23.61 -17.39
C GLY A 587 14.49 -23.06 -18.60
N LEU A 588 14.34 -23.70 -19.77
CA LEU A 588 15.05 -23.35 -21.00
C LEU A 588 14.93 -21.85 -21.31
N LEU A 589 16.04 -21.15 -21.47
CA LEU A 589 16.08 -19.72 -21.76
C LEU A 589 15.92 -19.47 -23.27
N PRO A 590 15.44 -18.29 -23.72
CA PRO A 590 15.44 -17.94 -25.13
C PRO A 590 16.87 -17.89 -25.69
N GLU A 591 17.06 -18.34 -26.93
CA GLU A 591 18.32 -18.24 -27.68
C GLU A 591 18.11 -17.28 -28.85
N PRO A 592 18.26 -15.95 -28.64
CA PRO A 592 18.03 -14.95 -29.68
C PRO A 592 19.23 -14.81 -30.62
N GLU A 593 18.98 -14.42 -31.87
CA GLU A 593 20.01 -14.06 -32.84
C GLU A 593 19.88 -12.57 -33.17
N LEU A 594 21.01 -11.84 -33.22
CA LEU A 594 21.05 -10.43 -33.58
C LEU A 594 22.06 -10.25 -34.72
N SER A 595 21.62 -9.70 -35.85
CA SER A 595 22.50 -9.51 -37.01
C SER A 595 23.77 -8.74 -36.63
N GLY A 596 24.96 -9.30 -36.93
CA GLY A 596 26.25 -8.70 -36.58
C GLY A 596 26.74 -8.92 -35.14
N TYR A 597 26.07 -9.73 -34.33
CA TYR A 597 26.47 -10.08 -32.96
C TYR A 597 26.30 -11.57 -32.65
N THR A 598 27.22 -12.13 -31.87
CA THR A 598 27.07 -13.44 -31.23
C THR A 598 26.33 -13.28 -29.91
N PHE A 599 25.29 -14.07 -29.66
CA PHE A 599 24.68 -14.19 -28.33
C PHE A 599 25.63 -14.95 -27.39
N VAL A 600 25.92 -14.38 -26.22
CA VAL A 600 26.88 -14.94 -25.26
C VAL A 600 26.15 -15.65 -24.12
N CYS A 601 25.26 -14.95 -23.41
CA CYS A 601 24.44 -15.51 -22.33
C CYS A 601 23.33 -14.54 -21.91
N TRP A 602 22.47 -15.00 -20.99
CA TRP A 602 21.64 -14.14 -20.15
C TRP A 602 22.37 -13.81 -18.84
N ASN A 603 22.44 -12.54 -18.46
CA ASN A 603 23.03 -12.06 -17.20
C ASN A 603 21.99 -11.34 -16.34
N TRP A 604 22.15 -11.33 -15.02
CA TRP A 604 21.26 -10.61 -14.10
C TRP A 604 21.43 -9.08 -14.11
N THR A 605 22.54 -8.53 -14.59
CA THR A 605 22.77 -7.08 -14.68
C THR A 605 23.00 -6.61 -16.12
N ALA A 606 22.59 -5.37 -16.41
CA ALA A 606 22.70 -4.77 -17.74
C ALA A 606 24.15 -4.44 -18.17
N ASP A 607 25.09 -4.41 -17.23
CA ASP A 607 26.52 -4.20 -17.48
C ASP A 607 27.33 -5.50 -17.56
N GLY A 608 26.69 -6.65 -17.33
CA GLY A 608 27.34 -7.97 -17.34
C GLY A 608 28.18 -8.29 -16.09
N ALA A 609 28.17 -7.43 -15.06
CA ALA A 609 28.89 -7.66 -13.81
C ALA A 609 28.24 -8.72 -12.91
N GLY A 610 26.95 -8.99 -13.10
CA GLY A 610 26.19 -10.02 -12.40
C GLY A 610 26.51 -11.45 -12.84
N GLY A 611 25.86 -12.41 -12.20
CA GLY A 611 25.95 -13.82 -12.59
C GLY A 611 25.30 -14.11 -13.94
N THR A 612 25.81 -15.12 -14.65
CA THR A 612 25.11 -15.73 -15.79
C THR A 612 23.94 -16.58 -15.28
N ALA A 613 22.76 -16.42 -15.86
CA ALA A 613 21.60 -17.24 -15.55
C ALA A 613 21.67 -18.62 -16.22
N SER A 614 21.02 -19.61 -15.62
CA SER A 614 21.01 -21.00 -16.09
C SER A 614 19.59 -21.57 -16.01
N ALA A 615 19.22 -22.39 -16.99
CA ALA A 615 17.94 -23.08 -17.03
C ALA A 615 17.69 -24.00 -15.82
N ASP A 616 18.76 -24.55 -15.23
CA ASP A 616 18.71 -25.35 -14.01
C ASP A 616 18.78 -24.52 -12.72
N GLY A 617 19.01 -23.21 -12.81
CA GLY A 617 19.03 -22.29 -11.69
C GLY A 617 17.63 -22.11 -11.09
N LEU A 618 17.56 -22.00 -9.76
CA LEU A 618 16.33 -21.72 -9.03
C LEU A 618 16.06 -20.21 -8.99
N TYR A 619 14.83 -19.81 -9.22
CA TYR A 619 14.40 -18.41 -9.22
C TYR A 619 14.13 -17.93 -7.79
N TYR A 620 14.94 -16.99 -7.32
CA TYR A 620 14.80 -16.37 -5.99
C TYR A 620 14.57 -14.84 -6.05
N GLY A 621 14.28 -14.27 -7.23
CA GLY A 621 14.08 -12.82 -7.39
C GLY A 621 15.28 -11.96 -6.94
N ILE A 622 16.47 -12.56 -6.85
CA ILE A 622 17.73 -11.93 -6.47
C ILE A 622 18.82 -12.42 -7.42
N ASP A 623 19.80 -11.56 -7.68
CA ASP A 623 20.94 -11.86 -8.54
C ASP A 623 22.05 -12.67 -7.84
N GLY A 624 23.17 -12.87 -8.54
CA GLY A 624 24.35 -13.55 -7.98
C GLY A 624 25.08 -12.79 -6.86
N ASN A 625 24.76 -11.52 -6.63
CA ASN A 625 25.30 -10.68 -5.55
C ASN A 625 24.34 -10.62 -4.34
N GLY A 626 23.06 -10.95 -4.54
CA GLY A 626 21.99 -10.93 -3.53
C GLY A 626 21.05 -9.73 -3.63
N ASP A 627 21.16 -8.91 -4.69
CA ASP A 627 20.29 -7.75 -4.91
C ASP A 627 19.01 -8.14 -5.68
N PRO A 628 17.84 -7.54 -5.40
CA PRO A 628 16.58 -7.89 -6.06
C PRO A 628 16.61 -7.69 -7.58
N ALA A 629 16.27 -8.75 -8.34
CA ALA A 629 16.41 -8.79 -9.79
C ALA A 629 15.31 -9.63 -10.47
N ASP A 630 14.35 -8.95 -11.11
CA ASP A 630 13.27 -9.55 -11.91
C ASP A 630 13.50 -9.39 -13.44
N THR A 631 14.74 -9.24 -13.88
CA THR A 631 15.08 -9.05 -15.30
C THR A 631 16.42 -9.70 -15.64
N LEU A 632 16.44 -10.45 -16.74
CA LEU A 632 17.65 -10.92 -17.39
C LEU A 632 17.98 -10.05 -18.61
N TYR A 633 19.27 -9.86 -18.84
CA TYR A 633 19.83 -9.04 -19.90
C TYR A 633 20.64 -9.90 -20.86
N ALA A 634 20.34 -9.82 -22.16
CA ALA A 634 21.08 -10.55 -23.18
C ALA A 634 22.47 -9.91 -23.40
N MET A 635 23.51 -10.73 -23.35
CA MET A 635 24.90 -10.31 -23.57
C MET A 635 25.34 -10.66 -24.98
N TRP A 636 25.98 -9.69 -25.65
CA TRP A 636 26.25 -9.73 -27.09
C TRP A 636 27.71 -9.37 -27.40
N GLU A 637 28.41 -10.23 -28.13
CA GLU A 637 29.77 -9.94 -28.63
C GLU A 637 29.72 -9.54 -30.12
N PRO A 638 30.25 -8.36 -30.53
CA PRO A 638 30.14 -7.89 -31.91
C PRO A 638 31.05 -8.68 -32.86
N LEU A 639 30.45 -9.19 -33.94
CA LEU A 639 31.17 -9.90 -35.00
C LEU A 639 32.13 -8.95 -35.73
N SER A 640 33.32 -9.45 -36.06
CA SER A 640 34.41 -8.66 -36.64
C SER A 640 35.16 -9.39 -37.76
N TYR A 641 35.48 -8.66 -38.81
CA TYR A 641 36.13 -9.14 -40.03
C TYR A 641 37.42 -8.38 -40.33
N SER A 642 38.27 -8.99 -41.16
CA SER A 642 39.48 -8.35 -41.69
C SER A 642 39.21 -7.62 -43.00
N ILE A 643 39.99 -6.58 -43.29
CA ILE A 643 39.91 -5.82 -44.54
C ILE A 643 41.30 -5.78 -45.19
N LYS A 644 41.36 -6.10 -46.49
CA LYS A 644 42.56 -6.02 -47.32
C LYS A 644 42.33 -5.05 -48.47
N TYR A 645 43.42 -4.46 -48.94
CA TYR A 645 43.43 -3.53 -50.07
C TYR A 645 44.44 -3.99 -51.11
N ASP A 646 44.00 -4.12 -52.36
CA ASP A 646 44.85 -4.08 -53.53
C ASP A 646 44.71 -2.71 -54.18
N TYR A 647 45.81 -1.95 -54.17
CA TYR A 647 45.85 -0.58 -54.69
C TYR A 647 46.14 -0.51 -56.20
N ASN A 648 46.30 -1.67 -56.88
CA ASN A 648 46.48 -1.78 -58.34
C ASN A 648 47.50 -0.77 -58.90
N GLY A 649 48.70 -0.76 -58.31
CA GLY A 649 49.83 0.07 -58.74
C GLY A 649 49.94 1.45 -58.05
N ALA A 650 48.96 1.86 -57.24
CA ALA A 650 49.07 3.05 -56.38
C ALA A 650 49.70 2.75 -55.01
N ASP A 651 50.17 3.81 -54.33
CA ASP A 651 50.71 3.72 -52.97
C ASP A 651 49.66 3.30 -51.94
N ALA A 652 50.10 2.53 -50.93
CA ALA A 652 49.22 2.01 -49.89
C ALA A 652 48.86 3.06 -48.83
N ILE A 653 47.56 3.32 -48.66
CA ILE A 653 47.05 4.25 -47.65
C ILE A 653 47.06 3.59 -46.27
N ALA A 654 48.03 3.96 -45.43
CA ALA A 654 48.20 3.43 -44.08
C ALA A 654 47.09 3.83 -43.09
N SER A 655 46.25 4.83 -43.42
CA SER A 655 45.10 5.25 -42.60
C SER A 655 43.81 4.48 -42.90
N ASN A 656 43.76 3.64 -43.94
CA ASN A 656 42.57 2.85 -44.26
C ASN A 656 42.41 1.68 -43.27
N PRO A 657 41.20 1.41 -42.75
CA PRO A 657 41.00 0.41 -41.70
C PRO A 657 41.24 -1.01 -42.22
N THR A 658 42.04 -1.80 -41.50
CA THR A 658 42.39 -3.20 -41.85
C THR A 658 41.56 -4.26 -41.12
N LYS A 659 40.66 -3.84 -40.23
CA LYS A 659 39.69 -4.66 -39.51
C LYS A 659 38.52 -3.80 -39.05
N ALA A 660 37.36 -4.40 -38.86
CA ALA A 660 36.15 -3.71 -38.43
C ALA A 660 35.16 -4.66 -37.74
N LYS A 661 34.26 -4.12 -36.95
CA LYS A 661 33.02 -4.79 -36.51
C LYS A 661 31.91 -4.54 -37.52
N TYR A 662 30.87 -5.39 -37.51
CA TYR A 662 29.76 -5.29 -38.46
C TYR A 662 29.13 -3.89 -38.56
N TYR A 663 28.84 -3.23 -37.44
CA TYR A 663 28.23 -1.89 -37.42
C TYR A 663 29.20 -0.70 -37.38
N ASP A 664 30.52 -0.93 -37.46
CA ASP A 664 31.47 0.18 -37.51
C ASP A 664 31.27 1.01 -38.79
N ILE A 665 31.32 2.34 -38.68
CA ILE A 665 31.30 3.24 -39.84
C ILE A 665 32.74 3.41 -40.32
N LEU A 666 33.02 2.90 -41.52
CA LEU A 666 34.35 2.90 -42.11
C LEU A 666 34.48 4.00 -43.15
N SER A 667 35.41 4.91 -42.92
CA SER A 667 35.82 5.93 -43.88
C SER A 667 37.07 5.44 -44.63
N ILE A 668 36.90 4.96 -45.86
CA ILE A 668 37.99 4.45 -46.69
C ILE A 668 38.39 5.55 -47.69
N ALA A 669 39.63 6.02 -47.60
CA ALA A 669 40.19 6.99 -48.53
C ALA A 669 40.55 6.31 -49.85
N ALA A 670 40.22 6.98 -50.95
CA ALA A 670 40.60 6.56 -52.30
C ALA A 670 42.10 6.80 -52.55
N PRO A 671 42.81 5.85 -53.18
CA PRO A 671 44.19 6.04 -53.63
C PRO A 671 44.31 7.09 -54.73
N THR A 672 45.55 7.51 -54.98
CA THR A 672 45.93 8.39 -56.09
C THR A 672 47.00 7.72 -56.94
N LEU A 673 46.76 7.59 -58.25
CA LEU A 673 47.72 7.08 -59.22
C LEU A 673 47.99 8.17 -60.27
N ALA A 674 49.27 8.42 -60.58
CA ALA A 674 49.63 9.46 -61.54
C ALA A 674 49.09 9.10 -62.93
N GLY A 675 48.34 10.02 -63.56
CA GLY A 675 47.75 9.77 -64.88
C GLY A 675 46.64 8.73 -64.93
N ALA A 676 45.96 8.47 -63.81
CA ALA A 676 44.70 7.73 -63.79
C ALA A 676 43.67 8.38 -62.86
N GLU A 677 42.39 8.35 -63.23
CA GLU A 677 41.29 8.72 -62.35
C GLU A 677 40.79 7.49 -61.60
N PHE A 678 40.52 7.65 -60.29
CA PHE A 678 40.01 6.56 -59.46
C PHE A 678 38.56 6.24 -59.79
N ALA A 679 38.33 5.06 -60.39
CA ALA A 679 37.04 4.58 -60.87
C ALA A 679 36.25 3.79 -59.80
N GLY A 680 36.55 4.02 -58.52
CA GLY A 680 35.94 3.32 -57.40
C GLY A 680 36.63 2.01 -57.03
N TRP A 681 36.07 1.35 -56.01
CA TRP A 681 36.50 0.04 -55.54
C TRP A 681 35.67 -1.07 -56.18
N GLU A 682 36.36 -2.12 -56.62
CA GLU A 682 35.80 -3.48 -56.64
C GLU A 682 35.91 -4.05 -55.23
N ILE A 683 34.83 -4.63 -54.70
CA ILE A 683 34.73 -5.12 -53.33
C ILE A 683 34.25 -6.57 -53.39
N THR A 684 34.99 -7.48 -52.75
CA THR A 684 34.71 -8.92 -52.74
C THR A 684 34.95 -9.52 -51.35
N GLY A 685 34.38 -10.69 -51.07
CA GLY A 685 34.48 -11.31 -49.74
C GLY A 685 33.54 -10.69 -48.71
N MET A 686 32.49 -10.01 -49.17
CA MET A 686 31.31 -9.69 -48.36
C MET A 686 30.42 -10.95 -48.30
N ASP A 687 29.52 -11.02 -47.33
CA ASP A 687 28.55 -12.11 -47.19
C ASP A 687 27.16 -11.71 -47.74
N ASN A 688 26.10 -12.46 -47.41
CA ASN A 688 24.73 -12.14 -47.85
C ASN A 688 23.96 -11.23 -46.85
N SER A 689 24.62 -10.78 -45.78
CA SER A 689 24.09 -9.80 -44.82
C SER A 689 23.84 -8.43 -45.48
N PRO A 690 23.02 -7.56 -44.89
CA PRO A 690 22.90 -6.18 -45.37
C PRO A 690 24.21 -5.40 -45.26
N HIS A 691 24.61 -4.72 -46.33
CA HIS A 691 25.70 -3.75 -46.35
C HIS A 691 25.16 -2.34 -46.66
N LEU A 692 25.87 -1.30 -46.21
CA LEU A 692 25.71 0.07 -46.69
C LEU A 692 27.01 0.46 -47.40
N LEU A 693 26.97 0.53 -48.73
CA LEU A 693 28.08 0.82 -49.61
C LEU A 693 27.93 2.24 -50.17
N ASP A 694 28.69 3.20 -49.64
CA ASP A 694 28.68 4.60 -50.07
C ASP A 694 27.26 5.23 -50.12
N GLY A 695 26.45 4.90 -49.11
CA GLY A 695 25.05 5.31 -48.97
C GLY A 695 24.01 4.40 -49.64
N THR A 696 24.42 3.43 -50.45
CA THR A 696 23.52 2.46 -51.10
C THR A 696 23.40 1.19 -50.25
N LYS A 697 22.17 0.72 -49.98
CA LYS A 697 21.96 -0.59 -49.32
C LYS A 697 21.95 -1.73 -50.33
N THR A 698 22.62 -2.83 -50.00
CA THR A 698 22.57 -4.09 -50.77
C THR A 698 22.86 -5.31 -49.88
N ASN A 699 22.64 -6.51 -50.40
CA ASN A 699 22.95 -7.81 -49.79
C ASN A 699 23.78 -8.65 -50.78
N SER A 700 24.76 -8.04 -51.43
CA SER A 700 25.54 -8.63 -52.51
C SER A 700 26.97 -8.89 -52.04
N GLU A 701 27.40 -10.15 -52.13
CA GLU A 701 28.73 -10.66 -51.75
C GLU A 701 29.91 -9.97 -52.49
N SER A 702 29.60 -9.24 -53.57
CA SER A 702 30.51 -8.32 -54.26
C SER A 702 29.81 -7.05 -54.78
N ALA A 703 30.60 -6.00 -55.04
CA ALA A 703 30.14 -4.74 -55.62
C ALA A 703 31.27 -4.02 -56.39
N SER A 704 30.93 -3.27 -57.43
CA SER A 704 31.89 -2.61 -58.33
C SER A 704 31.69 -1.08 -58.41
N GLY A 705 32.77 -0.34 -58.66
CA GLY A 705 32.76 1.12 -58.86
C GLY A 705 32.43 1.97 -57.63
N ILE A 706 32.45 1.40 -56.43
CA ILE A 706 31.95 2.07 -55.22
C ILE A 706 32.92 3.16 -54.74
N GLY A 707 32.40 4.32 -54.35
CA GLY A 707 33.22 5.47 -53.93
C GLY A 707 33.88 6.24 -55.07
N THR A 708 33.49 6.01 -56.33
CA THR A 708 33.94 6.81 -57.49
C THR A 708 33.78 8.31 -57.21
N GLY A 709 34.86 9.07 -57.36
CA GLY A 709 34.86 10.52 -57.13
C GLY A 709 34.75 10.97 -55.66
N LYS A 710 34.87 10.07 -54.68
CA LYS A 710 34.80 10.37 -53.23
C LYS A 710 36.04 9.90 -52.50
N SER A 711 36.55 10.73 -51.59
CA SER A 711 37.62 10.35 -50.67
C SER A 711 37.49 11.14 -49.36
N PRO A 712 37.19 10.49 -48.22
CA PRO A 712 36.81 9.08 -48.07
C PRO A 712 35.41 8.77 -48.64
N ALA A 713 35.14 7.49 -48.87
CA ALA A 713 33.81 6.93 -49.03
C ALA A 713 33.41 6.16 -47.75
N GLU A 714 32.11 6.12 -47.42
CA GLU A 714 31.59 5.49 -46.20
C GLU A 714 31.08 4.06 -46.44
N PHE A 715 31.40 3.14 -45.52
CA PHE A 715 30.95 1.75 -45.55
C PHE A 715 30.47 1.26 -44.17
N ILE A 716 29.45 0.39 -44.13
CA ILE A 716 28.95 -0.30 -42.93
C ILE A 716 28.53 -1.73 -43.32
N GLY A 717 28.68 -2.71 -42.44
CA GLY A 717 28.07 -4.04 -42.61
C GLY A 717 28.77 -4.99 -43.57
N LEU A 718 30.02 -4.72 -43.96
CA LEU A 718 30.69 -5.41 -45.08
C LEU A 718 30.82 -6.93 -44.94
N ASN A 719 30.89 -7.48 -43.72
CA ASN A 719 30.79 -8.92 -43.53
C ASN A 719 30.17 -9.25 -42.16
N GLY A 720 29.10 -10.03 -42.15
CA GLY A 720 28.40 -10.52 -40.95
C GLY A 720 29.05 -11.71 -40.23
N SER A 721 30.26 -12.12 -40.62
CA SER A 721 31.01 -13.28 -40.09
C SER A 721 32.51 -12.98 -39.92
N ASP A 722 33.31 -13.97 -39.52
CA ASP A 722 34.77 -13.88 -39.35
C ASP A 722 35.55 -13.90 -40.70
N GLY A 723 35.04 -13.17 -41.68
CA GLY A 723 35.55 -13.11 -43.05
C GLY A 723 36.75 -12.19 -43.29
N THR A 724 37.15 -12.11 -44.56
CA THR A 724 38.09 -11.09 -45.06
C THR A 724 37.52 -10.43 -46.31
N VAL A 725 37.25 -9.13 -46.22
CA VAL A 725 36.79 -8.30 -47.34
C VAL A 725 38.02 -7.77 -48.09
N LEU A 726 38.00 -7.83 -49.42
CA LEU A 726 39.05 -7.32 -50.30
C LEU A 726 38.52 -6.15 -51.13
N PHE A 727 39.19 -5.00 -51.02
CA PHE A 727 38.99 -3.80 -51.83
C PHE A 727 40.08 -3.73 -52.90
N THR A 728 39.70 -3.73 -54.18
CA THR A 728 40.63 -3.68 -55.33
C THR A 728 40.36 -2.42 -56.16
N ALA A 729 41.32 -1.50 -56.20
CA ALA A 729 41.17 -0.19 -56.82
C ALA A 729 40.98 -0.28 -58.34
N GLN A 730 39.98 0.40 -58.89
CA GLN A 730 39.76 0.50 -60.33
C GLN A 730 40.24 1.86 -60.86
N TRP A 731 40.75 1.87 -62.10
CA TRP A 731 41.45 3.01 -62.68
C TRP A 731 40.99 3.31 -64.11
N ASN A 732 40.62 4.57 -64.36
CA ASN A 732 40.45 5.10 -65.71
C ASN A 732 41.76 5.79 -66.13
N TYR A 733 42.57 5.12 -66.94
CA TYR A 733 43.87 5.66 -67.39
C TYR A 733 43.70 6.84 -68.36
N ALA A 734 44.51 7.88 -68.16
CA ALA A 734 44.55 9.03 -69.07
C ALA A 734 45.15 8.64 -70.44
N LYS A 735 44.93 9.49 -71.43
CA LYS A 735 45.37 9.29 -72.83
C LYS A 735 46.17 10.49 -73.33
N TYR A 736 47.14 10.22 -74.19
CA TYR A 736 47.96 11.25 -74.84
C TYR A 736 48.22 10.91 -76.32
N ASN A 737 48.38 11.96 -77.13
CA ASN A 737 48.64 11.84 -78.56
C ASN A 737 50.13 11.63 -78.85
N ILE A 738 50.43 11.01 -79.99
CA ILE A 738 51.79 10.73 -80.46
C ILE A 738 51.95 11.23 -81.90
N THR A 739 53.05 11.91 -82.18
CA THR A 739 53.41 12.44 -83.50
C THR A 739 54.85 12.09 -83.88
N TYR A 740 55.12 12.06 -85.19
CA TYR A 740 56.39 11.59 -85.75
C TYR A 740 57.00 12.60 -86.72
N ASP A 741 58.25 12.96 -86.48
CA ASP A 741 59.12 13.69 -87.42
C ASP A 741 60.24 12.75 -87.88
N PHE A 742 60.12 12.28 -89.12
CA PHE A 742 61.09 11.38 -89.73
C PHE A 742 62.40 12.07 -90.16
N ASN A 743 62.51 13.40 -90.01
CA ASN A 743 63.70 14.20 -90.28
C ASN A 743 64.32 13.89 -91.66
N GLY A 744 63.47 13.93 -92.69
CA GLY A 744 63.80 13.58 -94.08
C GLY A 744 64.02 12.09 -94.36
N GLY A 745 63.69 11.19 -93.43
CA GLY A 745 63.46 9.77 -93.67
C GLY A 745 61.97 9.46 -93.91
N SER A 746 61.58 8.19 -93.78
CA SER A 746 60.18 7.74 -93.95
C SER A 746 59.82 6.59 -92.98
N PRO A 747 58.53 6.42 -92.64
CA PRO A 747 58.06 5.21 -91.96
C PRO A 747 58.20 3.99 -92.88
N VAL A 748 58.55 2.83 -92.32
CA VAL A 748 58.59 1.60 -93.12
C VAL A 748 57.18 1.07 -93.42
N PRO A 749 56.93 0.44 -94.58
CA PRO A 749 55.67 -0.24 -94.86
C PRO A 749 55.37 -1.33 -93.82
N GLY A 750 54.20 -1.26 -93.19
CA GLY A 750 53.79 -2.20 -92.13
C GLY A 750 54.43 -1.95 -90.75
N GLY A 751 55.16 -0.85 -90.56
CA GLY A 751 55.69 -0.44 -89.25
C GLY A 751 54.61 0.03 -88.28
N SER A 752 54.89 -0.05 -86.98
CA SER A 752 53.99 0.44 -85.92
C SER A 752 54.20 1.92 -85.64
N TYR A 753 53.15 2.72 -85.77
CA TYR A 753 53.14 4.18 -85.56
C TYR A 753 51.79 4.65 -84.96
N PRO A 754 51.45 4.27 -83.70
CA PRO A 754 50.19 4.67 -83.07
C PRO A 754 50.07 6.19 -82.91
N ALA A 755 48.84 6.72 -83.00
CA ALA A 755 48.54 8.15 -82.88
C ALA A 755 48.09 8.59 -81.47
N GLU A 756 47.67 7.65 -80.63
CA GLU A 756 47.29 7.82 -79.23
C GLU A 756 47.82 6.62 -78.43
N ALA A 757 48.15 6.82 -77.16
CA ALA A 757 48.34 5.74 -76.18
C ALA A 757 47.78 6.14 -74.82
N SER A 758 47.45 5.15 -73.99
CA SER A 758 47.05 5.35 -72.59
C SER A 758 48.28 5.32 -71.67
N VAL A 759 48.17 5.89 -70.47
CA VAL A 759 49.18 5.71 -69.41
C VAL A 759 49.21 4.24 -68.98
N TYR A 760 50.39 3.72 -68.62
CA TYR A 760 50.68 2.34 -68.20
C TYR A 760 50.48 1.23 -69.25
N GLU A 761 49.91 1.53 -70.43
CA GLU A 761 49.88 0.60 -71.56
C GLU A 761 51.20 0.60 -72.35
N TYR A 762 51.61 -0.59 -72.81
CA TYR A 762 52.77 -0.78 -73.70
C TYR A 762 52.35 -0.82 -75.17
N PHE A 763 53.14 -0.16 -76.02
CA PHE A 763 52.92 -0.13 -77.47
C PHE A 763 54.25 -0.10 -78.23
N ASP A 764 54.27 -0.65 -79.45
CA ASP A 764 55.44 -0.64 -80.31
C ASP A 764 55.53 0.64 -81.16
N ILE A 765 56.74 1.15 -81.36
CA ILE A 765 57.09 2.06 -82.46
C ILE A 765 58.16 1.39 -83.32
N SER A 766 58.02 1.43 -84.64
CA SER A 766 59.00 0.88 -85.59
C SER A 766 60.09 1.89 -85.97
N ASN A 767 61.35 1.46 -86.02
CA ASN A 767 62.44 2.24 -86.59
C ASN A 767 62.15 2.66 -88.05
N PRO A 768 62.45 3.91 -88.45
CA PRO A 768 62.22 4.42 -89.81
C PRO A 768 63.40 4.07 -90.75
N GLU A 769 63.29 4.47 -92.01
CA GLU A 769 64.34 4.31 -93.02
C GLU A 769 64.68 5.61 -93.76
N LYS A 770 65.92 5.71 -94.28
CA LYS A 770 66.42 6.87 -95.05
C LYS A 770 67.56 6.48 -95.99
N GLY A 771 67.24 5.69 -97.02
CA GLY A 771 68.21 5.25 -98.01
C GLY A 771 69.40 4.49 -97.38
N SER A 772 70.62 4.95 -97.63
CA SER A 772 71.85 4.36 -97.08
C SER A 772 72.38 5.05 -95.81
N SER A 773 71.57 5.86 -95.11
CA SER A 773 71.99 6.48 -93.85
C SER A 773 71.71 5.59 -92.64
N LEU A 774 72.68 5.49 -91.74
CA LEU A 774 72.54 4.73 -90.48
C LEU A 774 71.60 5.46 -89.52
N PHE A 775 70.58 4.78 -89.00
CA PHE A 775 69.67 5.34 -88.00
C PHE A 775 70.33 5.43 -86.61
N LYS A 776 70.33 6.63 -86.04
CA LYS A 776 70.97 6.97 -84.75
C LYS A 776 69.99 7.06 -83.58
N GLY A 777 68.76 6.58 -83.76
CA GLY A 777 67.73 6.55 -82.74
C GLY A 777 66.73 7.71 -82.82
N TRP A 778 65.62 7.54 -82.11
CA TRP A 778 64.60 8.56 -81.89
C TRP A 778 65.01 9.53 -80.78
N THR A 779 64.60 10.78 -80.91
CA THR A 779 64.54 11.78 -79.84
C THR A 779 63.09 12.07 -79.51
N VAL A 780 62.65 11.66 -78.32
CA VAL A 780 61.31 11.85 -77.79
C VAL A 780 61.24 13.21 -77.08
N LYS A 781 60.23 14.02 -77.43
CA LYS A 781 60.01 15.37 -76.91
C LYS A 781 58.57 15.54 -76.44
N GLY A 782 58.35 16.36 -75.42
CA GLY A 782 57.01 16.62 -74.88
C GLY A 782 56.51 15.49 -73.98
N MET A 783 57.44 14.76 -73.34
CA MET A 783 57.09 13.92 -72.18
C MET A 783 56.89 14.81 -70.95
N ASP A 784 56.37 14.24 -69.86
CA ASP A 784 56.16 14.98 -68.59
C ASP A 784 57.40 14.82 -67.67
N GLU A 785 57.31 15.30 -66.43
CA GLU A 785 58.28 14.91 -65.39
C GLU A 785 57.82 13.60 -64.73
N GLY A 786 58.32 12.48 -65.24
CA GLY A 786 58.09 11.14 -64.69
C GLY A 786 59.01 10.10 -65.31
N THR A 787 58.81 8.82 -64.96
CA THR A 787 59.53 7.69 -65.55
C THR A 787 58.79 7.18 -66.79
N HIS A 788 59.48 7.09 -67.92
CA HIS A 788 58.91 6.72 -69.21
C HIS A 788 59.62 5.48 -69.76
N CYS A 789 58.89 4.54 -70.38
CA CYS A 789 59.55 3.49 -71.16
C CYS A 789 59.77 3.99 -72.58
N VAL A 790 61.03 4.11 -73.00
CA VAL A 790 61.45 4.68 -74.27
C VAL A 790 62.35 3.67 -74.99
N GLY A 791 61.78 3.00 -75.98
CA GLY A 791 62.47 1.97 -76.78
C GLY A 791 62.99 0.77 -75.98
N GLY A 792 62.31 0.43 -74.88
CA GLY A 792 62.69 -0.65 -73.95
C GLY A 792 63.65 -0.25 -72.82
N ALA A 793 64.08 1.01 -72.75
CA ALA A 793 64.78 1.56 -71.58
C ALA A 793 63.82 2.40 -70.73
N TYR A 794 63.96 2.37 -69.41
CA TYR A 794 63.30 3.34 -68.53
C TYR A 794 64.17 4.59 -68.42
N VAL A 795 63.55 5.77 -68.56
CA VAL A 795 64.21 7.08 -68.55
C VAL A 795 63.33 8.09 -67.81
N ASP A 796 63.94 8.99 -67.06
CA ASP A 796 63.22 10.01 -66.28
C ASP A 796 63.30 11.38 -66.96
N GLY A 797 62.16 12.09 -67.00
CA GLY A 797 62.05 13.49 -67.41
C GLY A 797 61.67 13.75 -68.88
N ALA A 798 61.37 15.01 -69.18
CA ALA A 798 60.57 15.45 -70.33
C ALA A 798 61.13 15.18 -71.75
N THR A 799 62.37 14.71 -71.88
CA THR A 799 62.99 14.36 -73.18
C THR A 799 63.96 13.18 -73.07
N ALA A 800 63.98 12.31 -74.06
CA ALA A 800 64.95 11.21 -74.17
C ALA A 800 65.46 11.06 -75.61
N SER A 801 66.67 10.51 -75.81
CA SER A 801 67.29 10.41 -77.14
C SER A 801 68.08 9.11 -77.35
N GLY A 802 68.32 8.75 -78.62
CA GLY A 802 69.05 7.52 -79.00
C GLY A 802 68.19 6.24 -78.99
N ALA A 803 66.89 6.32 -78.73
CA ALA A 803 66.02 5.15 -78.63
C ALA A 803 65.95 4.40 -79.98
N GLY A 804 66.40 3.15 -80.01
CA GLY A 804 66.48 2.37 -81.25
C GLY A 804 67.76 2.54 -82.08
N ALA A 805 68.76 3.28 -81.59
CA ALA A 805 70.07 3.39 -82.24
C ALA A 805 70.71 2.00 -82.45
N GLY A 806 71.29 1.76 -83.63
CA GLY A 806 71.92 0.47 -83.96
C GLY A 806 70.95 -0.70 -84.13
N LYS A 807 69.64 -0.47 -84.13
CA LYS A 807 68.62 -1.46 -84.53
C LYS A 807 68.22 -1.20 -85.99
N ALA A 808 67.95 -2.27 -86.74
CA ALA A 808 67.58 -2.19 -88.16
C ALA A 808 66.30 -1.37 -88.40
N ALA A 809 66.10 -0.91 -89.64
CA ALA A 809 64.83 -0.32 -90.06
C ALA A 809 63.67 -1.30 -89.83
N GLY A 810 62.50 -0.78 -89.45
CA GLY A 810 61.31 -1.57 -89.11
C GLY A 810 61.35 -2.32 -87.78
N ALA A 811 62.50 -2.41 -87.11
CA ALA A 811 62.61 -3.00 -85.78
C ALA A 811 61.60 -2.33 -84.82
N LYS A 812 60.70 -3.14 -84.25
CA LYS A 812 59.74 -2.73 -83.25
C LYS A 812 60.44 -2.54 -81.90
N LEU A 813 60.10 -1.47 -81.22
CA LEU A 813 60.67 -1.07 -79.94
C LEU A 813 59.52 -0.68 -79.00
N PRO A 814 59.48 -1.17 -77.76
CA PRO A 814 58.37 -0.90 -76.85
C PRO A 814 58.51 0.49 -76.20
N PHE A 815 57.39 1.18 -76.06
CA PHE A 815 57.23 2.43 -75.33
C PHE A 815 56.01 2.33 -74.40
N ALA A 816 56.01 3.08 -73.30
CA ALA A 816 54.89 3.14 -72.35
C ALA A 816 54.93 4.44 -71.52
N SER A 817 53.76 4.92 -71.09
CA SER A 817 53.57 6.07 -70.19
C SER A 817 54.34 7.34 -70.58
N LEU A 818 54.48 7.66 -71.87
CA LEU A 818 55.31 8.80 -72.34
C LEU A 818 54.79 10.17 -71.87
N ARG A 819 53.54 10.25 -71.44
CA ARG A 819 53.01 11.32 -70.61
C ARG A 819 52.16 10.71 -69.50
N TYR A 820 52.02 11.45 -68.41
CA TYR A 820 51.05 11.16 -67.35
C TYR A 820 49.85 12.12 -67.42
N THR A 821 49.95 13.20 -68.19
CA THR A 821 48.89 14.18 -68.43
C THR A 821 48.47 14.24 -69.90
N PRO A 822 47.20 14.54 -70.21
CA PRO A 822 46.75 14.75 -71.58
C PRO A 822 47.61 15.78 -72.32
N GLY A 823 47.97 15.48 -73.57
CA GLY A 823 48.86 16.29 -74.39
C GLY A 823 49.38 15.54 -75.60
N THR A 824 50.57 15.92 -76.10
CA THR A 824 51.16 15.35 -77.31
C THR A 824 52.66 15.12 -77.14
N VAL A 825 53.14 13.94 -77.53
CA VAL A 825 54.55 13.58 -77.61
C VAL A 825 55.00 13.58 -79.07
N THR A 826 56.22 14.04 -79.35
CA THR A 826 56.81 13.99 -80.70
C THR A 826 58.12 13.20 -80.71
N LEU A 827 58.23 12.21 -81.62
CA LEU A 827 59.46 11.46 -81.85
C LEU A 827 60.17 11.97 -83.12
N VAL A 828 61.45 12.35 -82.98
CA VAL A 828 62.28 12.94 -84.06
C VAL A 828 63.45 12.00 -84.41
N ALA A 829 63.64 11.68 -85.70
CA ALA A 829 64.69 10.75 -86.17
C ALA A 829 66.09 11.39 -86.33
N ALA A 830 67.16 10.58 -86.23
CA ALA A 830 68.57 10.99 -86.42
C ALA A 830 69.40 10.01 -87.29
N TRP A 831 70.46 10.48 -87.97
CA TRP A 831 71.08 9.82 -89.13
C TRP A 831 72.62 10.04 -89.31
N GLU A 832 73.38 9.09 -89.91
CA GLU A 832 74.85 9.13 -90.16
C GLU A 832 75.29 8.40 -91.47
N ALA A 833 76.59 8.38 -91.87
CA ALA A 833 77.13 7.80 -93.14
C ALA A 833 78.65 7.39 -93.12
N ASP A 834 79.13 6.57 -94.10
CA ASP A 834 80.37 5.73 -94.03
C ASP A 834 81.50 5.96 -95.10
N ASP A 835 82.78 5.59 -94.82
CA ASP A 835 83.98 5.63 -95.73
C ASP A 835 85.08 4.53 -95.41
N ARG A 836 86.18 4.37 -96.21
CA ARG A 836 87.24 3.31 -96.09
C ARG A 836 88.72 3.79 -96.26
N GLN A 837 89.73 2.89 -96.14
CA GLN A 837 91.19 3.20 -96.01
C GLN A 837 92.16 2.38 -96.92
N LEU A 838 93.36 2.91 -97.23
CA LEU A 838 94.52 2.24 -97.89
C LEU A 838 95.88 2.77 -97.37
N ILE A 839 96.86 1.90 -97.10
CA ILE A 839 98.19 2.28 -96.57
C ILE A 839 99.34 1.93 -97.55
N PHE A 840 100.34 2.80 -97.67
CA PHE A 840 101.59 2.57 -98.41
C PHE A 840 102.81 2.63 -97.47
N MET A 841 103.82 1.79 -97.67
CA MET A 841 105.01 1.65 -96.82
C MET A 841 106.31 1.47 -97.64
N THR A 842 107.46 1.83 -97.08
CA THR A 842 108.79 1.43 -97.56
C THR A 842 109.65 0.90 -96.41
N ASP A 843 110.43 -0.17 -96.64
CA ASP A 843 111.43 -0.67 -95.66
C ASP A 843 112.81 -0.03 -95.85
N THR A 844 113.09 0.40 -97.08
CA THR A 844 114.37 0.93 -97.54
C THR A 844 114.14 2.09 -98.53
N GLY A 845 115.15 2.93 -98.72
CA GLY A 845 115.00 4.17 -99.50
C GLY A 845 114.18 5.24 -98.77
N THR A 846 113.75 6.27 -99.50
CA THR A 846 112.96 7.39 -98.98
C THR A 846 111.70 7.63 -99.81
N MET A 847 110.58 7.89 -99.12
CA MET A 847 109.31 8.30 -99.73
C MET A 847 109.20 9.83 -99.77
N THR A 848 108.58 10.36 -100.83
CA THR A 848 108.44 11.81 -101.07
C THR A 848 107.07 12.17 -101.64
N GLY A 849 106.57 13.34 -101.23
CA GLY A 849 105.26 13.88 -101.61
C GLY A 849 104.79 14.92 -100.59
N LYS A 850 103.74 15.70 -100.90
CA LYS A 850 103.16 16.74 -100.02
C LYS A 850 102.62 16.22 -98.67
N SER A 851 102.59 14.90 -98.47
CA SER A 851 101.55 14.24 -97.67
C SER A 851 102.04 12.88 -97.14
N ILE A 852 103.25 12.89 -96.59
CA ILE A 852 103.99 11.75 -96.06
C ILE A 852 104.62 12.23 -94.76
N GLN A 853 104.45 11.48 -93.66
CA GLN A 853 104.92 11.89 -92.33
C GLN A 853 106.21 11.15 -91.91
N ASP A 854 106.39 9.92 -92.40
CA ASP A 854 107.52 9.04 -92.15
C ASP A 854 107.69 8.06 -93.33
N ASN A 855 108.16 6.82 -93.08
CA ASN A 855 108.32 5.79 -94.11
C ASN A 855 107.01 5.09 -94.52
N TRP A 856 105.84 5.61 -94.12
CA TRP A 856 104.53 5.16 -94.62
C TRP A 856 103.54 6.33 -94.80
N THR A 857 102.37 6.05 -95.39
CA THR A 857 101.25 7.00 -95.41
C THR A 857 99.89 6.30 -95.60
N LEU A 858 98.83 6.93 -95.08
CA LEU A 858 97.44 6.48 -95.19
C LEU A 858 96.67 7.37 -96.20
N ARG A 859 95.74 6.76 -96.95
CA ARG A 859 94.76 7.43 -97.81
C ARG A 859 93.35 6.88 -97.54
N PHE A 860 92.33 7.67 -97.83
CA PHE A 860 90.92 7.28 -97.70
C PHE A 860 90.25 7.09 -99.06
N ILE A 861 89.23 6.24 -99.10
CA ILE A 861 88.46 5.89 -100.31
C ILE A 861 86.99 5.73 -99.92
N ARG A 862 86.08 6.37 -100.65
CA ARG A 862 84.64 6.07 -100.56
C ARG A 862 84.32 4.78 -101.32
N PHE A 863 83.48 3.92 -100.76
CA PHE A 863 83.01 2.70 -101.43
C PHE A 863 82.41 3.02 -102.82
N GLY A 864 82.85 2.30 -103.86
CA GLY A 864 82.46 2.56 -105.24
C GLY A 864 83.21 3.71 -105.94
N SER A 865 84.13 4.41 -105.26
CA SER A 865 85.04 5.38 -105.90
C SER A 865 86.13 4.67 -106.72
N LYS A 866 86.68 5.37 -107.71
CA LYS A 866 87.95 5.02 -108.36
C LYS A 866 89.15 5.76 -107.74
N ASN A 867 88.91 6.99 -107.27
CA ASN A 867 89.95 7.92 -106.84
C ASN A 867 90.09 7.92 -105.32
N PHE A 868 91.29 8.24 -104.84
CA PHE A 868 91.52 8.61 -103.45
C PHE A 868 90.77 9.89 -103.09
N ILE A 869 90.33 10.00 -101.84
CA ILE A 869 89.77 11.24 -101.27
C ILE A 869 90.68 11.76 -100.16
N SER A 870 90.91 13.06 -100.15
CA SER A 870 91.57 13.76 -99.06
C SER A 870 90.65 13.79 -97.84
N LYS A 871 91.13 13.24 -96.73
CA LYS A 871 90.52 13.37 -95.40
C LYS A 871 91.62 13.41 -94.35
N ASN A 872 91.47 14.36 -93.42
CA ASN A 872 91.81 14.26 -92.00
C ASN A 872 91.21 15.49 -91.31
N ALA A 873 91.23 15.54 -89.97
CA ALA A 873 90.77 16.71 -89.24
C ALA A 873 91.63 17.95 -89.57
N TYR A 874 90.99 19.13 -89.55
CA TYR A 874 91.62 20.46 -89.69
C TYR A 874 92.09 20.88 -91.11
N ASP A 875 91.39 20.46 -92.16
CA ASP A 875 91.31 21.14 -93.48
C ASP A 875 92.64 21.57 -94.15
N VAL A 876 93.62 20.67 -94.18
CA VAL A 876 94.82 20.78 -95.02
C VAL A 876 94.75 19.77 -96.17
N GLU A 877 95.15 20.14 -97.38
CA GLU A 877 95.16 19.23 -98.53
C GLU A 877 96.28 18.19 -98.43
N TRP A 878 95.92 16.95 -98.10
CA TRP A 878 96.78 15.79 -98.28
C TRP A 878 96.52 15.19 -99.68
N GLY A 879 97.54 15.25 -100.55
CA GLY A 879 97.39 15.15 -102.00
C GLY A 879 96.84 13.83 -102.52
N THR A 880 96.13 13.90 -103.64
CA THR A 880 95.38 12.83 -104.32
C THR A 880 96.23 11.70 -104.92
N ASP A 881 97.56 11.76 -104.79
CA ASP A 881 98.49 10.95 -105.56
C ASP A 881 99.15 9.81 -104.78
N VAL A 882 99.58 8.79 -105.53
CA VAL A 882 100.37 7.66 -105.02
C VAL A 882 101.80 8.15 -104.72
N PRO A 883 102.36 7.88 -103.52
CA PRO A 883 103.71 8.30 -103.14
C PRO A 883 104.81 8.01 -104.17
N SER A 884 105.80 8.89 -104.24
CA SER A 884 107.03 8.68 -105.02
C SER A 884 108.14 8.17 -104.12
N VAL A 885 108.92 7.18 -104.56
CA VAL A 885 109.97 6.53 -103.74
C VAL A 885 111.32 6.52 -104.48
N LYS A 886 112.43 6.66 -103.75
CA LYS A 886 113.79 6.62 -104.31
C LYS A 886 114.76 5.89 -103.38
N ARG A 887 115.71 5.14 -103.96
CA ARG A 887 116.86 4.52 -103.27
C ARG A 887 118.12 4.81 -104.09
N THR A 888 119.19 5.27 -103.45
CA THR A 888 120.43 5.64 -104.16
C THR A 888 121.09 4.42 -104.78
N GLY A 889 121.45 4.50 -106.07
CA GLY A 889 122.07 3.40 -106.82
C GLY A 889 121.15 2.22 -107.15
N TYR A 890 119.82 2.39 -106.98
CA TYR A 890 118.82 1.37 -107.25
C TYR A 890 117.63 1.96 -108.04
N THR A 891 117.08 1.19 -108.97
CA THR A 891 115.83 1.47 -109.68
C THR A 891 114.62 1.09 -108.81
N PHE A 892 113.54 1.88 -108.83
CA PHE A 892 112.28 1.57 -108.16
C PHE A 892 111.36 0.79 -109.09
N ASN A 893 110.89 -0.38 -108.64
CA ASN A 893 110.11 -1.30 -109.47
C ASN A 893 108.60 -1.02 -109.38
N GLY A 894 108.10 -0.64 -108.19
CA GLY A 894 106.68 -0.42 -107.93
C GLY A 894 106.26 -0.67 -106.48
N PHE A 895 104.95 -0.58 -106.23
CA PHE A 895 104.33 -1.00 -104.97
C PHE A 895 103.64 -2.36 -105.11
N TYR A 896 103.78 -3.20 -104.09
CA TYR A 896 103.39 -4.61 -104.06
C TYR A 896 102.56 -4.93 -102.81
N THR A 897 101.77 -6.01 -102.84
CA THR A 897 100.97 -6.47 -101.67
C THR A 897 101.82 -6.93 -100.48
N GLU A 898 103.06 -7.34 -100.71
CA GLU A 898 103.95 -7.94 -99.71
C GLU A 898 105.40 -7.49 -99.89
N LEU A 899 106.19 -7.59 -98.82
CA LEU A 899 107.56 -7.06 -98.76
C LEU A 899 108.56 -7.81 -99.66
N LYS A 900 108.34 -9.09 -99.94
CA LYS A 900 109.14 -9.89 -100.88
C LYS A 900 108.23 -10.84 -101.65
N GLY A 901 108.32 -10.87 -102.98
CA GLY A 901 107.59 -11.82 -103.83
C GLY A 901 106.07 -11.61 -103.98
N GLY A 902 105.51 -10.53 -103.42
CA GLY A 902 104.08 -10.20 -103.54
C GLY A 902 103.62 -9.83 -104.96
N THR A 903 102.34 -9.51 -105.11
CA THR A 903 101.78 -9.07 -106.40
C THR A 903 101.96 -7.57 -106.59
N GLN A 904 102.37 -7.14 -107.79
CA GLN A 904 102.53 -5.71 -108.12
C GLN A 904 101.17 -5.03 -108.28
N VAL A 905 100.94 -3.97 -107.51
CA VAL A 905 99.70 -3.17 -107.53
C VAL A 905 99.91 -1.82 -108.22
N PHE A 906 101.14 -1.27 -108.15
CA PHE A 906 101.50 -0.06 -108.89
C PHE A 906 102.84 -0.21 -109.63
N ASN A 907 102.92 0.38 -110.82
CA ASN A 907 104.14 0.47 -111.62
C ASN A 907 105.08 1.57 -111.08
N GLY A 908 106.40 1.30 -111.08
CA GLY A 908 107.44 2.27 -110.68
C GLY A 908 107.80 3.31 -111.75
N GLY A 909 107.14 3.28 -112.92
CA GLY A 909 107.37 4.20 -114.03
C GLY A 909 106.85 5.62 -113.79
N SER A 910 107.29 6.56 -114.62
CA SER A 910 107.06 8.00 -114.49
C SER A 910 105.76 8.54 -115.14
N SER A 911 104.81 7.68 -115.53
CA SER A 911 103.52 8.16 -116.07
C SER A 911 102.73 8.91 -115.00
N THR A 912 102.04 9.97 -115.41
CA THR A 912 101.15 10.77 -114.55
C THR A 912 99.70 10.28 -114.59
N ASP A 913 99.35 9.32 -115.46
CA ASP A 913 98.01 8.74 -115.46
C ASP A 913 97.90 7.62 -114.41
N MET A 914 96.87 7.69 -113.57
CA MET A 914 96.59 6.69 -112.54
C MET A 914 96.24 5.32 -113.16
N ALA A 915 95.70 5.28 -114.39
CA ALA A 915 95.43 4.03 -115.11
C ALA A 915 96.73 3.34 -115.58
N ASP A 916 97.71 4.08 -116.08
CA ASP A 916 99.04 3.54 -116.43
C ASP A 916 99.81 3.05 -115.19
N ARG A 917 99.65 3.76 -114.07
CA ARG A 917 100.25 3.39 -112.79
C ARG A 917 99.56 2.17 -112.15
N MET A 918 98.30 1.89 -112.46
CA MET A 918 97.49 0.79 -111.90
C MET A 918 97.04 -0.22 -112.97
N PRO A 919 97.85 -1.25 -113.29
CA PRO A 919 97.40 -2.35 -114.15
C PRO A 919 96.26 -3.12 -113.46
N SER A 920 95.02 -2.86 -113.90
CA SER A 920 93.80 -3.32 -113.23
C SER A 920 93.62 -4.85 -113.17
N ASP A 921 94.38 -5.60 -113.97
CA ASP A 921 94.37 -7.07 -114.01
C ASP A 921 95.19 -7.71 -112.86
N LYS A 922 95.89 -6.92 -112.04
CA LYS A 922 96.75 -7.43 -110.95
C LYS A 922 96.09 -7.50 -109.58
N LEU A 923 94.89 -6.96 -109.40
CA LEU A 923 94.10 -7.13 -108.17
C LEU A 923 92.91 -8.06 -108.43
N ALA A 924 92.63 -8.95 -107.48
CA ALA A 924 91.53 -9.90 -107.61
C ALA A 924 90.17 -9.19 -107.69
N ALA A 925 89.49 -9.37 -108.83
CA ALA A 925 88.15 -8.84 -109.08
C ALA A 925 87.15 -9.38 -108.05
N GLY A 926 86.26 -8.52 -107.56
CA GLY A 926 85.33 -8.79 -106.46
C GLY A 926 85.95 -8.75 -105.06
N ALA A 927 87.26 -8.98 -104.91
CA ALA A 927 87.93 -8.95 -103.61
C ALA A 927 88.40 -7.54 -103.20
N TYR A 928 88.93 -6.75 -104.14
CA TYR A 928 89.39 -5.37 -103.91
C TYR A 928 88.80 -4.35 -104.88
N LEU A 929 88.80 -4.67 -106.18
CA LEU A 929 88.20 -3.86 -107.24
C LEU A 929 87.02 -4.59 -107.89
N ALA A 930 86.04 -3.85 -108.39
CA ALA A 930 85.03 -4.34 -109.32
C ALA A 930 85.50 -4.22 -110.77
N ASP A 931 84.86 -4.94 -111.70
CA ASP A 931 85.21 -5.02 -113.13
C ASP A 931 85.29 -3.65 -113.84
N ASN A 932 84.62 -2.63 -113.30
CA ASN A 932 84.66 -1.27 -113.82
C ASN A 932 85.84 -0.42 -113.28
N GLY A 933 86.70 -0.98 -112.41
CA GLY A 933 87.83 -0.32 -111.76
C GLY A 933 87.50 0.45 -110.47
N ALA A 934 86.33 0.24 -109.85
CA ALA A 934 85.95 0.89 -108.59
C ALA A 934 86.32 0.05 -107.36
N TRP A 935 86.67 0.71 -106.25
CA TRP A 935 87.03 0.07 -104.98
C TRP A 935 85.82 -0.49 -104.24
N VAL A 936 85.82 -1.80 -104.03
CA VAL A 936 84.72 -2.55 -103.38
C VAL A 936 85.15 -3.42 -102.19
N GLY A 937 86.45 -3.67 -102.02
CA GLY A 937 86.99 -4.52 -100.96
C GLY A 937 87.26 -3.85 -99.60
N PRO A 938 87.84 -4.61 -98.65
CA PRO A 938 88.33 -4.09 -97.37
C PRO A 938 89.59 -3.23 -97.54
N SER A 939 90.04 -2.62 -96.44
CA SER A 939 91.30 -1.85 -96.40
C SER A 939 92.52 -2.72 -96.71
N LEU A 940 93.57 -2.10 -97.27
CA LEU A 940 94.76 -2.79 -97.81
C LEU A 940 96.07 -2.06 -97.41
N ILE A 941 97.20 -2.77 -97.46
CA ILE A 941 98.57 -2.27 -97.20
C ILE A 941 99.49 -2.65 -98.37
N LEU A 942 100.45 -1.78 -98.73
CA LEU A 942 101.33 -1.95 -99.89
C LEU A 942 102.79 -1.55 -99.59
N TYR A 943 103.77 -2.21 -100.23
CA TYR A 943 105.22 -2.09 -99.97
C TYR A 943 106.04 -1.77 -101.24
N ALA A 944 107.05 -0.91 -101.14
CA ALA A 944 107.94 -0.53 -102.25
C ALA A 944 109.08 -1.56 -102.51
N HIS A 945 109.44 -1.78 -103.79
CA HIS A 945 110.50 -2.74 -104.22
C HIS A 945 111.56 -2.10 -105.14
N PHE A 946 112.80 -2.62 -105.13
CA PHE A 946 113.98 -2.02 -105.82
C PHE A 946 114.97 -3.03 -106.43
N THR A 947 115.80 -2.59 -107.40
CA THR A 947 116.87 -3.37 -108.09
C THR A 947 118.16 -2.54 -108.26
N PRO A 948 119.40 -3.06 -108.06
CA PRO A 948 120.67 -2.31 -108.18
C PRO A 948 121.10 -1.96 -109.64
N LEU A 949 122.27 -1.32 -109.79
CA LEU A 949 122.88 -0.84 -111.06
C LEU A 949 124.30 -1.40 -111.31
N GLU A 950 124.87 -1.23 -112.51
CA GLU A 950 126.16 -1.82 -112.97
C GLU A 950 127.05 -0.84 -113.76
N PHE A 951 128.38 -1.05 -113.79
CA PHE A 951 129.40 -0.18 -114.43
C PHE A 951 130.77 -0.88 -114.66
N GLU A 952 131.78 -0.18 -115.22
CA GLU A 952 133.14 -0.71 -115.52
C GLU A 952 134.31 0.18 -115.03
N LEU A 953 135.51 -0.39 -114.87
CA LEU A 953 136.77 0.21 -114.38
C LEU A 953 137.97 -0.18 -115.25
N THR A 954 139.01 0.67 -115.35
CA THR A 954 140.23 0.42 -116.16
C THR A 954 141.52 0.72 -115.39
N PHE A 955 142.56 -0.08 -115.61
CA PHE A 955 143.81 -0.14 -114.83
C PHE A 955 145.06 0.05 -115.72
N ASP A 956 146.11 0.70 -115.19
CA ASP A 956 147.37 1.04 -115.90
C ASP A 956 148.61 0.67 -115.06
N VAL A 957 149.48 -0.19 -115.61
CA VAL A 957 150.71 -0.69 -114.95
C VAL A 957 151.85 0.33 -114.84
N ASN A 958 151.67 1.58 -115.30
CA ASN A 958 152.54 2.72 -115.02
C ASN A 958 154.03 2.47 -115.35
N GLY A 959 154.30 1.84 -116.49
CA GLY A 959 155.66 1.51 -116.94
C GLY A 959 156.33 0.35 -116.18
N GLY A 960 155.57 -0.43 -115.41
CA GLY A 960 155.84 -1.86 -115.24
C GLY A 960 155.31 -2.67 -116.42
N VAL A 961 155.27 -4.00 -116.26
CA VAL A 961 154.59 -4.93 -117.18
C VAL A 961 153.73 -5.91 -116.40
N TRP A 962 152.65 -6.41 -117.00
CA TRP A 962 151.90 -7.53 -116.42
C TRP A 962 152.79 -8.78 -116.36
N ALA A 963 152.72 -9.53 -115.26
CA ALA A 963 153.64 -10.64 -115.03
C ALA A 963 153.32 -11.88 -115.88
N ASP A 964 152.08 -12.01 -116.36
CA ASP A 964 151.58 -13.13 -117.18
C ASP A 964 152.11 -13.09 -118.63
N ASP A 965 151.99 -11.95 -119.30
CA ASP A 965 152.31 -11.78 -120.72
C ASP A 965 153.48 -10.81 -121.01
N LYS A 966 154.00 -10.14 -119.97
CA LYS A 966 155.05 -9.10 -120.03
C LYS A 966 154.70 -7.90 -120.92
N SER A 967 153.41 -7.63 -121.13
CA SER A 967 152.90 -6.45 -121.83
C SER A 967 152.79 -5.23 -120.91
N SER A 968 152.81 -4.04 -121.50
CA SER A 968 152.69 -2.74 -120.80
C SER A 968 151.38 -2.01 -121.14
N GLY A 969 150.30 -2.76 -121.42
CA GLY A 969 148.99 -2.21 -121.80
C GLY A 969 148.03 -2.04 -120.60
N THR A 970 146.94 -1.31 -120.80
CA THR A 970 145.85 -1.19 -119.82
C THR A 970 144.85 -2.36 -119.93
N ARG A 971 144.13 -2.68 -118.85
CA ARG A 971 143.09 -3.74 -118.79
C ARG A 971 141.81 -3.22 -118.08
N THR A 972 140.64 -3.80 -118.36
CA THR A 972 139.29 -3.27 -117.96
C THR A 972 138.39 -4.38 -117.39
N LEU A 973 137.49 -4.03 -116.44
CA LEU A 973 136.60 -4.97 -115.71
C LEU A 973 135.23 -4.35 -115.34
N GLY A 974 134.14 -5.14 -115.33
CA GLY A 974 132.80 -4.74 -114.88
C GLY A 974 132.46 -5.07 -113.42
N VAL A 975 131.60 -4.27 -112.78
CA VAL A 975 131.23 -4.30 -111.34
C VAL A 975 129.76 -3.86 -111.12
N THR A 976 129.06 -4.50 -110.17
CA THR A 976 127.67 -4.18 -109.75
C THR A 976 127.65 -3.33 -108.45
N TYR A 977 126.68 -2.42 -108.30
CA TYR A 977 126.57 -1.55 -107.11
C TYR A 977 125.97 -2.26 -105.88
N ASP A 978 126.86 -2.60 -104.96
CA ASP A 978 126.55 -2.95 -103.57
C ASP A 978 125.52 -4.08 -103.37
N SER A 979 125.95 -5.26 -103.81
CA SER A 979 125.71 -6.54 -103.14
C SER A 979 127.04 -7.28 -103.02
N ASP A 980 127.55 -7.42 -101.80
CA ASP A 980 128.63 -8.34 -101.41
C ASP A 980 130.01 -8.11 -102.06
N ARG A 981 130.71 -6.97 -101.80
CA ARG A 981 132.15 -6.85 -102.14
C ARG A 981 132.94 -7.98 -101.46
N ASN A 982 133.43 -8.89 -102.28
CA ASN A 982 134.88 -9.13 -102.32
C ASN A 982 135.28 -9.47 -103.75
N SER A 983 136.17 -8.68 -104.35
CA SER A 983 136.69 -8.89 -105.69
C SER A 983 138.19 -8.67 -105.66
N THR A 984 138.92 -9.76 -105.44
CA THR A 984 140.37 -9.85 -105.66
C THR A 984 140.61 -9.83 -107.17
N VAL A 985 141.04 -8.70 -107.71
CA VAL A 985 141.14 -8.55 -109.17
C VAL A 985 142.46 -9.09 -109.72
N TRP A 986 143.59 -8.75 -109.07
CA TRP A 986 144.95 -9.23 -109.36
C TRP A 986 145.81 -9.18 -108.10
N ASP A 987 146.73 -10.13 -107.94
CA ASP A 987 147.62 -10.27 -106.77
C ASP A 987 148.91 -9.43 -106.92
N SER A 988 149.65 -9.22 -105.83
CA SER A 988 150.95 -8.49 -105.82
C SER A 988 152.02 -9.05 -106.78
N ALA A 989 151.86 -10.29 -107.25
CA ALA A 989 152.75 -10.92 -108.21
C ALA A 989 152.41 -10.60 -109.68
N ASP A 990 151.22 -10.06 -109.98
CA ASP A 990 150.70 -9.91 -111.35
C ASP A 990 151.25 -8.70 -112.11
N VAL A 991 152.07 -7.84 -111.47
CA VAL A 991 152.77 -6.72 -112.11
C VAL A 991 154.24 -6.71 -111.72
N GLU A 992 155.14 -6.81 -112.70
CA GLU A 992 156.59 -6.83 -112.50
C GLU A 992 157.26 -5.53 -112.97
N ARG A 993 158.24 -5.05 -112.19
CA ARG A 993 159.17 -4.00 -112.60
C ARG A 993 160.51 -4.16 -111.89
N THR A 994 161.57 -4.40 -112.67
CA THR A 994 162.92 -4.68 -112.14
C THR A 994 163.39 -3.63 -111.13
N GLY A 995 163.62 -4.03 -109.88
CA GLY A 995 164.09 -3.17 -108.79
C GLY A 995 162.98 -2.51 -107.94
N TYR A 996 161.70 -2.81 -108.21
CA TYR A 996 160.55 -2.28 -107.47
C TYR A 996 159.66 -3.43 -106.96
N ILE A 997 158.85 -3.14 -105.94
CA ILE A 997 157.80 -4.03 -105.41
C ILE A 997 156.46 -3.29 -105.60
N PRO A 998 155.40 -3.91 -106.14
CA PRO A 998 154.09 -3.28 -106.26
C PRO A 998 153.50 -2.86 -104.91
N GLY A 999 152.84 -1.70 -104.87
CA GLY A 999 152.22 -1.12 -103.67
C GLY A 999 150.69 -1.13 -103.68
N GLY A 1000 150.07 -1.88 -104.59
CA GLY A 1000 148.64 -1.82 -104.88
C GLY A 1000 148.28 -0.85 -106.03
N TRP A 1001 146.98 -0.72 -106.29
CA TRP A 1001 146.42 0.07 -107.39
C TRP A 1001 145.95 1.44 -106.92
N ASN A 1002 146.52 2.51 -107.48
CA ASN A 1002 146.22 3.89 -107.11
C ASN A 1002 145.49 4.63 -108.24
N THR A 1003 144.58 5.55 -107.88
CA THR A 1003 143.88 6.43 -108.83
C THR A 1003 144.80 7.37 -109.63
N ARG A 1004 146.08 7.49 -109.28
CA ARG A 1004 147.08 8.30 -110.00
C ARG A 1004 148.41 7.58 -110.16
N ALA A 1005 148.99 7.69 -111.36
CA ALA A 1005 150.25 7.07 -111.74
C ALA A 1005 151.49 7.62 -110.99
N ASP A 1006 151.41 8.79 -110.37
CA ASP A 1006 152.49 9.32 -109.51
C ASP A 1006 152.42 8.81 -108.05
N GLY A 1007 151.40 8.01 -107.71
CA GLY A 1007 151.15 7.52 -106.36
C GLY A 1007 150.52 8.55 -105.42
N THR A 1008 150.09 9.73 -105.91
CA THR A 1008 149.50 10.80 -105.08
C THR A 1008 147.98 10.74 -104.93
N GLY A 1009 147.32 9.76 -105.56
CA GLY A 1009 145.88 9.55 -105.48
C GLY A 1009 145.50 8.64 -104.32
N TYR A 1010 144.21 8.30 -104.26
CA TYR A 1010 143.67 7.27 -103.37
C TYR A 1010 144.05 5.87 -103.86
N THR A 1011 144.41 4.99 -102.94
CA THR A 1011 144.72 3.57 -103.20
C THR A 1011 143.41 2.79 -103.30
N VAL A 1012 142.97 2.48 -104.52
CA VAL A 1012 141.69 1.80 -104.78
C VAL A 1012 141.74 0.36 -104.29
N PHE A 1013 142.84 -0.33 -104.58
CA PHE A 1013 143.11 -1.70 -104.12
C PHE A 1013 144.51 -1.77 -103.50
N ASP A 1014 144.67 -2.59 -102.46
CA ASP A 1014 145.96 -2.83 -101.81
C ASP A 1014 146.89 -3.74 -102.63
N THR A 1015 148.01 -4.17 -102.04
CA THR A 1015 148.96 -5.09 -102.68
C THR A 1015 148.34 -6.44 -103.04
N ASP A 1016 147.32 -6.87 -102.30
CA ASP A 1016 146.77 -8.22 -102.38
C ASP A 1016 145.43 -8.21 -103.16
N GLY A 1017 145.17 -7.11 -103.89
CA GLY A 1017 144.04 -6.97 -104.81
C GLY A 1017 142.71 -6.64 -104.14
N TYR A 1018 142.67 -6.34 -102.83
CA TYR A 1018 141.44 -6.03 -102.09
C TYR A 1018 141.16 -4.53 -102.09
N SER A 1019 139.87 -4.15 -102.20
CA SER A 1019 139.47 -2.75 -102.17
C SER A 1019 139.70 -2.13 -100.78
N THR A 1020 140.42 -1.01 -100.72
CA THR A 1020 140.76 -0.36 -99.44
C THR A 1020 139.68 0.61 -98.96
N ASP A 1021 139.65 0.93 -97.66
CA ASP A 1021 138.78 1.97 -97.11
C ASP A 1021 139.10 3.38 -97.64
N GLU A 1022 140.36 3.67 -98.00
CA GLU A 1022 140.77 4.97 -98.57
C GLU A 1022 140.31 5.15 -100.02
N GLY A 1023 140.32 4.06 -100.79
CA GLY A 1023 139.83 4.03 -102.18
C GLY A 1023 138.32 4.00 -102.24
N GLY A 1024 137.75 2.98 -101.59
CA GLY A 1024 136.34 2.87 -101.26
C GLY A 1024 135.37 2.62 -102.41
N TYR A 1025 134.10 2.35 -102.06
CA TYR A 1025 132.97 2.59 -102.96
C TYR A 1025 132.66 4.12 -103.09
N TRP A 1026 133.64 5.02 -102.84
CA TRP A 1026 133.37 6.21 -101.99
C TRP A 1026 133.97 7.58 -102.41
N SER A 1027 134.51 7.81 -103.62
CA SER A 1027 135.00 9.16 -103.99
C SER A 1027 133.88 10.12 -104.44
N GLU A 1028 133.83 11.33 -103.88
CA GLU A 1028 132.60 12.15 -103.84
C GLU A 1028 132.21 12.89 -105.16
N ASP A 1029 133.08 12.92 -106.18
CA ASP A 1029 132.86 13.72 -107.40
C ASP A 1029 131.74 13.21 -108.31
N TYR A 1030 131.25 11.98 -108.13
CA TYR A 1030 130.11 11.40 -108.88
C TYR A 1030 128.72 11.90 -108.44
N ARG A 1031 128.64 13.07 -107.78
CA ARG A 1031 127.37 13.71 -107.33
C ARG A 1031 126.85 14.83 -108.23
N LYS A 1032 127.10 14.77 -109.55
CA LYS A 1032 126.52 15.68 -110.55
C LYS A 1032 126.00 14.94 -111.77
#